data_AF-Q5SL15-F1
#
_entry.id   AF-Q5SL15-F1
#
_cell.length_a   1.000
_cell.length_b   1.000
_cell.length_c   1.000
_cell.angle_alpha   90.00
_cell.angle_beta   90.00
_cell.angle_gamma   90.00
#
_symmetry.space_group_name_H-M   'P 1'
#
loop_
_entity.id
_entity.type
_entity.pdbx_description
1 polymer ?
#
loop_
_entity_poly.entity_id
_entity_poly.type
_entity_poly.pdbx_seq_one_letter_code
_entity_poly.pdbx_strand_id
1 'polypeptide(L)'
;MDPLWYKDAVIYQLHVRSFFDANNDGYGDFEGLRRKLPYLEELGVNTLWLMPFFQSPLRDDGYDISDYYQILPVHGTLEDFKRFLDEAHGRGMKVIIELVLNHTSIDHPWFQEARKPNSPMRDWYVWSDTPEKYKGVRVIFKDFETSNWTFDPVAKAYYWHRFYWHQPDLNWDNPEVEKAIHQVMFFWADLGVDGFRLDAIPYLYEREGTSCENLPETIEAVKRLRKALEERYGPGKILLAEANMWPEETLPYFGDGDGVHMAYNFPLMPRIFMALRREDRGPIETMLKETEGIPETAQWALFLRNHDELTLEKVTEEEREFMYEAYAPDPKFRINLGIRRRLMPLLGGDRRRYELLTALLLTLKGTPIVYYGDEIGMGDNPFLGDRNGVRTPMQWSQDRNAGFSRAPYHALFLPPVSEGPYSYHFVNVEAQRENPHSLLSFNRRFLALRNQHAKIFGRGSLTLLPVENRRVLAYLREHEGERVLVVANLSRYTQAFDLPLEAYQGLVPVELFSQQPFPPVEGRYRLTLGPHGFALFALKPVEAVLHLPSPDWAEEPAPEEADLPRVHMPGGPEVLLVDTLVHERGREELLNALAQTLKEKSWLALKPQKVALLDALRFQKDPPLYLTLLQLENHRTLQVFLPLLWSPQRREGPGLFARTHGQPGHFYELSLDPGFYRLLLARLKEGFEGRSLRAYYRGRHPGPVPEAVDLLRPGLAAGEGVWVQLGLVQDGGLDRTERVLPRLDLPWVLRPEGGLFWERGASRRVLALTGSLPPGRPQDLFAALEVRLLESLPRLRGHAPGTPGLLPGALHETEALVRLLGVRLALLHRALGEVEGVEGGHPLLGRGLGAFLELEGEVYLVALGAEKRGTVEEDLARLAYDVERAVHLALEALEAELWAFAEEVADYLHAAFLQAYRSALPEEALEEAGWTRHMAEVAAEHLHREERPARKRIHERWQAKAGKA
;
A
#
# COMPACT_ATOMS: atom_id res chain seq x y z
N MET A 1 19.77 -10.34 26.41
CA MET A 1 18.62 -9.40 26.40
C MET A 1 19.16 -8.05 25.97
N ASP A 2 18.43 -7.30 25.14
CA ASP A 2 18.86 -5.94 24.78
C ASP A 2 18.85 -5.06 26.05
N PRO A 3 19.99 -4.46 26.44
CA PRO A 3 20.05 -3.65 27.66
C PRO A 3 19.22 -2.36 27.57
N LEU A 4 18.80 -1.94 26.37
CA LEU A 4 18.02 -0.73 26.10
C LEU A 4 16.53 -1.03 25.81
N TRP A 5 16.03 -2.20 26.21
CA TRP A 5 14.65 -2.63 25.94
C TRP A 5 13.58 -1.58 26.29
N TYR A 6 13.83 -0.80 27.35
CA TYR A 6 12.94 0.25 27.83
C TYR A 6 12.72 1.38 26.84
N LYS A 7 13.61 1.56 25.87
CA LYS A 7 13.45 2.56 24.79
C LYS A 7 12.35 2.17 23.80
N ASP A 8 12.08 0.87 23.65
CA ASP A 8 11.07 0.34 22.73
C ASP A 8 9.76 0.00 23.44
N ALA A 9 9.75 0.04 24.78
CA ALA A 9 8.62 -0.35 25.60
C ALA A 9 7.35 0.46 25.32
N VAL A 10 6.21 -0.14 25.67
CA VAL A 10 4.94 0.52 25.93
C VAL A 10 4.55 0.11 27.34
N ILE A 11 4.60 1.08 28.25
CA ILE A 11 4.35 0.87 29.67
C ILE A 11 2.85 1.07 29.94
N TYR A 12 2.28 0.18 30.74
CA TYR A 12 0.91 0.30 31.22
C TYR A 12 0.93 0.45 32.74
N GLN A 13 0.51 1.62 33.21
CA GLN A 13 0.43 1.95 34.64
C GLN A 13 -0.89 1.44 35.21
N LEU A 14 -0.82 0.61 36.24
CA LEU A 14 -2.01 0.10 36.93
C LEU A 14 -1.79 -0.04 38.44
N HIS A 15 -2.90 -0.06 39.19
CA HIS A 15 -2.92 -0.47 40.58
C HIS A 15 -3.52 -1.87 40.70
N VAL A 16 -2.81 -2.80 41.34
CA VAL A 16 -3.29 -4.17 41.61
C VAL A 16 -4.70 -4.12 42.23
N ARG A 17 -4.90 -3.25 43.23
CA ARG A 17 -6.17 -3.07 43.95
C ARG A 17 -7.35 -2.69 43.07
N SER A 18 -7.12 -1.97 41.97
CA SER A 18 -8.19 -1.43 41.13
C SER A 18 -8.42 -2.24 39.85
N PHE A 19 -7.58 -3.25 39.55
CA PHE A 19 -7.59 -3.89 38.24
C PHE A 19 -8.57 -5.05 38.14
N PHE A 20 -8.46 -6.09 38.97
CA PHE A 20 -9.44 -7.20 39.00
C PHE A 20 -9.36 -7.96 40.32
N ASP A 21 -10.52 -8.26 40.90
CA ASP A 21 -10.67 -9.01 42.16
C ASP A 21 -11.01 -10.47 41.84
N ALA A 22 -10.10 -11.40 42.17
CA ALA A 22 -10.28 -12.81 41.89
C ALA A 22 -10.95 -13.58 43.03
N ASN A 23 -10.85 -13.10 44.27
CA ASN A 23 -11.35 -13.78 45.47
C ASN A 23 -12.73 -13.27 45.95
N ASN A 24 -13.21 -12.15 45.37
CA ASN A 24 -14.46 -11.45 45.65
C ASN A 24 -14.56 -10.82 47.04
N ASP A 25 -13.45 -10.32 47.58
CA ASP A 25 -13.41 -9.58 48.85
C ASP A 25 -13.62 -8.06 48.69
N GLY A 26 -13.64 -7.58 47.44
CA GLY A 26 -13.84 -6.18 47.08
C GLY A 26 -12.55 -5.43 46.75
N TYR A 27 -11.40 -6.10 46.75
CA TYR A 27 -10.08 -5.57 46.43
C TYR A 27 -9.46 -6.35 45.26
N GLY A 28 -8.75 -5.65 44.38
CA GLY A 28 -7.98 -6.30 43.33
C GLY A 28 -6.71 -6.95 43.89
N ASP A 29 -6.32 -8.08 43.30
CA ASP A 29 -5.26 -8.95 43.80
C ASP A 29 -4.36 -9.49 42.66
N PHE A 30 -3.20 -10.08 43.02
CA PHE A 30 -2.23 -10.56 42.03
C PHE A 30 -2.75 -11.73 41.19
N GLU A 31 -3.59 -12.60 41.74
CA GLU A 31 -4.23 -13.66 40.97
C GLU A 31 -5.23 -13.05 39.96
N GLY A 32 -5.92 -11.99 40.35
CA GLY A 32 -6.79 -11.23 39.49
C GLY A 32 -6.04 -10.54 38.36
N LEU A 33 -4.94 -9.84 38.67
CA LEU A 33 -4.07 -9.23 37.67
C LEU A 33 -3.50 -10.29 36.70
N ARG A 34 -3.04 -11.43 37.22
CA ARG A 34 -2.55 -12.56 36.42
C ARG A 34 -3.59 -13.05 35.41
N ARG A 35 -4.85 -13.21 35.84
CA ARG A 35 -5.98 -13.58 34.94
C ARG A 35 -6.26 -12.56 33.84
N LYS A 36 -5.80 -11.32 33.99
CA LYS A 36 -5.98 -10.24 33.02
C LYS A 36 -4.74 -9.95 32.17
N LEU A 37 -3.63 -10.67 32.37
CA LEU A 37 -2.48 -10.62 31.46
C LEU A 37 -2.84 -10.86 29.99
N PRO A 38 -3.76 -11.79 29.62
CA PRO A 38 -4.18 -11.94 28.23
C PRO A 38 -4.79 -10.68 27.61
N TYR A 39 -5.50 -9.86 28.41
CA TYR A 39 -6.04 -8.59 27.94
C TYR A 39 -4.94 -7.56 27.66
N LEU A 40 -3.95 -7.47 28.55
CA LEU A 40 -2.81 -6.57 28.40
C LEU A 40 -1.94 -6.95 27.19
N GLU A 41 -1.76 -8.25 26.97
CA GLU A 41 -1.05 -8.78 25.80
C GLU A 41 -1.79 -8.44 24.50
N GLU A 42 -3.10 -8.67 24.49
CA GLU A 42 -3.98 -8.32 23.37
C GLU A 42 -4.02 -6.81 23.10
N LEU A 43 -3.90 -5.98 24.14
CA LEU A 43 -3.80 -4.53 24.01
C LEU A 43 -2.52 -4.11 23.28
N GLY A 44 -1.45 -4.90 23.40
CA GLY A 44 -0.14 -4.63 22.80
C GLY A 44 0.81 -3.88 23.73
N VAL A 45 0.58 -3.89 25.04
CA VAL A 45 1.55 -3.37 26.02
C VAL A 45 2.56 -4.46 26.35
N ASN A 46 3.81 -4.07 26.59
CA ASN A 46 4.90 -5.02 26.85
C ASN A 46 5.63 -4.75 28.17
N THR A 47 5.18 -3.75 28.93
CA THR A 47 5.76 -3.42 30.23
C THR A 47 4.63 -2.99 31.17
N LEU A 48 4.61 -3.51 32.38
CA LEU A 48 3.65 -3.18 33.42
C LEU A 48 4.35 -2.36 34.49
N TRP A 49 3.81 -1.20 34.82
CA TRP A 49 4.22 -0.45 36.00
C TRP A 49 3.14 -0.59 37.06
N LEU A 50 3.50 -1.23 38.17
CA LEU A 50 2.62 -1.45 39.31
C LEU A 50 2.80 -0.32 40.32
N MET A 51 1.70 0.35 40.66
CA MET A 51 1.58 1.20 41.85
C MET A 51 1.88 0.40 43.14
N PRO A 52 2.10 1.05 44.30
CA PRO A 52 2.52 0.35 45.51
C PRO A 52 1.53 -0.74 45.91
N PHE A 53 2.06 -1.91 46.23
CA PHE A 53 1.31 -3.08 46.72
C PHE A 53 1.90 -3.62 48.04
N PHE A 54 2.86 -2.90 48.61
CA PHE A 54 3.54 -3.26 49.84
C PHE A 54 2.61 -3.14 51.05
N GLN A 55 2.97 -3.80 52.15
CA GLN A 55 2.27 -3.64 53.42
C GLN A 55 2.27 -2.15 53.81
N SER A 56 1.07 -1.63 54.05
CA SER A 56 0.81 -0.20 54.27
C SER A 56 -0.53 -0.04 55.01
N PRO A 57 -0.71 1.03 55.83
CA PRO A 57 -2.02 1.39 56.35
C PRO A 57 -2.92 2.10 55.32
N LEU A 58 -2.43 2.32 54.09
CA LEU A 58 -3.15 2.91 52.96
C LEU A 58 -3.66 4.34 53.21
N ARG A 59 -2.96 5.14 54.01
CA ARG A 59 -3.36 6.54 54.26
C ARG A 59 -3.01 7.44 53.06
N ASP A 60 -1.98 7.09 52.31
CA ASP A 60 -1.68 7.66 50.98
C ASP A 60 -1.59 6.55 49.94
N ASP A 61 -2.60 5.68 49.98
CA ASP A 61 -2.83 4.68 48.95
C ASP A 61 -1.71 3.66 48.69
N GLY A 62 -0.87 3.42 49.71
CA GLY A 62 0.25 2.48 49.62
C GLY A 62 1.61 3.15 49.48
N TYR A 63 1.67 4.47 49.22
CA TYR A 63 2.92 5.23 49.24
C TYR A 63 3.47 5.40 50.67
N ASP A 64 2.61 5.32 51.68
CA ASP A 64 2.99 5.18 53.09
C ASP A 64 3.31 3.72 53.45
N ILE A 65 4.49 3.24 53.05
CA ILE A 65 4.92 1.83 53.24
C ILE A 65 5.28 1.55 54.71
N SER A 66 4.70 0.51 55.31
CA SER A 66 5.05 0.03 56.66
C SER A 66 5.91 -1.24 56.68
N ASP A 67 6.00 -1.99 55.57
CA ASP A 67 7.03 -3.01 55.36
C ASP A 67 7.31 -3.20 53.86
N TYR A 68 8.53 -2.91 53.43
CA TYR A 68 8.99 -3.02 52.03
C TYR A 68 9.09 -4.47 51.50
N TYR A 69 9.15 -5.47 52.38
CA TYR A 69 9.38 -6.87 52.02
C TYR A 69 8.10 -7.71 52.03
N GLN A 70 6.99 -7.13 52.47
CA GLN A 70 5.69 -7.79 52.53
C GLN A 70 4.71 -7.18 51.55
N ILE A 71 3.87 -8.04 50.99
CA ILE A 71 2.72 -7.63 50.16
C ILE A 71 1.54 -7.39 51.08
N LEU A 72 0.79 -6.32 50.84
CA LEU A 72 -0.44 -6.05 51.57
C LEU A 72 -1.41 -7.24 51.41
N PRO A 73 -1.93 -7.84 52.50
CA PRO A 73 -2.68 -9.10 52.43
C PRO A 73 -3.87 -9.11 51.45
N VAL A 74 -4.53 -7.97 51.23
CA VAL A 74 -5.63 -7.86 50.25
C VAL A 74 -5.18 -8.06 48.79
N HIS A 75 -3.88 -7.94 48.49
CA HIS A 75 -3.32 -8.22 47.16
C HIS A 75 -2.85 -9.67 46.99
N GLY A 76 -2.86 -10.46 48.06
CA GLY A 76 -2.33 -11.81 48.11
C GLY A 76 -0.96 -11.90 48.78
N THR A 77 -0.17 -12.88 48.36
CA THR A 77 1.10 -13.28 48.96
C THR A 77 2.28 -13.05 48.02
N LEU A 78 3.50 -13.13 48.56
CA LEU A 78 4.73 -13.08 47.76
C LEU A 78 4.79 -14.19 46.70
N GLU A 79 4.18 -15.35 46.97
CA GLU A 79 4.10 -16.42 45.98
C GLU A 79 3.15 -16.07 44.83
N ASP A 80 2.02 -15.42 45.12
CA ASP A 80 1.08 -14.95 44.09
C ASP A 80 1.75 -13.93 43.17
N PHE A 81 2.55 -13.02 43.74
CA PHE A 81 3.37 -12.09 42.97
C PHE A 81 4.37 -12.79 42.06
N LYS A 82 5.10 -13.80 42.57
CA LYS A 82 6.06 -14.57 41.74
C LYS A 82 5.36 -15.27 40.58
N ARG A 83 4.20 -15.91 40.82
CA ARG A 83 3.43 -16.55 39.74
C ARG A 83 2.92 -15.55 38.71
N PHE A 84 2.50 -14.36 39.15
CA PHE A 84 2.16 -13.25 38.24
C PHE A 84 3.39 -12.83 37.41
N LEU A 85 4.54 -12.62 38.05
CA LEU A 85 5.77 -12.17 37.41
C LEU A 85 6.27 -13.18 36.38
N ASP A 86 6.31 -14.47 36.73
CA ASP A 86 6.70 -15.56 35.84
C ASP A 86 5.78 -15.64 34.61
N GLU A 87 4.46 -15.47 34.80
CA GLU A 87 3.51 -15.47 33.67
C GLU A 87 3.63 -14.21 32.80
N ALA A 88 3.87 -13.04 33.40
CA ALA A 88 4.13 -11.82 32.66
C ALA A 88 5.40 -11.96 31.80
N HIS A 89 6.49 -12.47 32.38
CA HIS A 89 7.74 -12.76 31.68
C HIS A 89 7.56 -13.82 30.59
N GLY A 90 6.76 -14.86 30.84
CA GLY A 90 6.41 -15.88 29.85
C GLY A 90 5.68 -15.34 28.62
N ARG A 91 5.03 -14.16 28.74
CA ARG A 91 4.40 -13.41 27.64
C ARG A 91 5.31 -12.32 27.06
N GLY A 92 6.57 -12.26 27.47
CA GLY A 92 7.52 -11.22 27.05
C GLY A 92 7.23 -9.85 27.65
N MET A 93 6.43 -9.77 28.71
CA MET A 93 6.17 -8.51 29.42
C MET A 93 7.22 -8.26 30.49
N LYS A 94 7.58 -6.99 30.68
CA LYS A 94 8.45 -6.51 31.75
C LYS A 94 7.65 -5.96 32.92
N VAL A 95 8.18 -6.01 34.12
CA VAL A 95 7.50 -5.49 35.33
C VAL A 95 8.40 -4.48 36.04
N ILE A 96 7.87 -3.26 36.16
CA ILE A 96 8.43 -2.15 36.94
C ILE A 96 7.56 -2.01 38.19
N ILE A 97 8.19 -1.83 39.35
CA ILE A 97 7.49 -1.55 40.61
C ILE A 97 7.93 -0.21 41.19
N GLU A 98 7.18 0.29 42.16
CA GLU A 98 7.54 1.47 42.93
C GLU A 98 8.71 1.19 43.88
N LEU A 99 9.60 2.16 44.00
CA LEU A 99 10.60 2.23 45.06
C LEU A 99 10.48 3.61 45.73
N VAL A 100 9.72 3.64 46.83
CA VAL A 100 9.53 4.85 47.64
C VAL A 100 10.77 5.09 48.48
N LEU A 101 11.62 6.01 48.01
CA LEU A 101 12.95 6.29 48.57
C LEU A 101 12.92 7.31 49.70
N ASN A 102 12.00 8.28 49.61
CA ASN A 102 12.04 9.49 50.43
C ASN A 102 11.56 9.26 51.87
N HIS A 103 10.52 8.45 52.05
CA HIS A 103 9.80 8.35 53.31
C HIS A 103 9.26 6.93 53.53
N THR A 104 8.85 6.65 54.77
CA THR A 104 8.08 5.45 55.13
C THR A 104 6.77 5.86 55.79
N SER A 105 5.87 4.92 56.06
CA SER A 105 4.78 5.14 57.01
C SER A 105 5.33 5.42 58.41
N ILE A 106 4.60 6.21 59.19
CA ILE A 106 4.82 6.33 60.63
C ILE A 106 4.67 4.96 61.34
N ASP A 107 3.91 4.04 60.77
CA ASP A 107 3.71 2.68 61.30
C ASP A 107 4.86 1.72 60.94
N HIS A 108 5.85 2.18 60.16
CA HIS A 108 7.03 1.38 59.81
C HIS A 108 7.86 1.06 61.07
N PRO A 109 8.35 -0.19 61.25
CA PRO A 109 9.16 -0.57 62.40
C PRO A 109 10.38 0.35 62.62
N TRP A 110 11.00 0.82 61.53
CA TRP A 110 12.10 1.79 61.61
C TRP A 110 11.68 3.07 62.34
N PHE A 111 10.52 3.68 62.02
CA PHE A 111 10.05 4.89 62.70
C PHE A 111 9.64 4.61 64.14
N GLN A 112 8.96 3.48 64.38
CA GLN A 112 8.55 3.09 65.73
C GLN A 112 9.75 2.84 66.66
N GLU A 113 10.88 2.37 66.13
CA GLU A 113 12.14 2.32 66.88
C GLU A 113 12.82 3.70 66.96
N ALA A 114 12.85 4.48 65.89
CA ALA A 114 13.51 5.80 65.84
C ALA A 114 12.88 6.83 66.78
N ARG A 115 11.56 6.76 67.02
CA ARG A 115 10.86 7.67 67.93
C ARG A 115 11.16 7.40 69.41
N LYS A 116 11.73 6.24 69.75
CA LYS A 116 12.12 5.93 71.13
C LYS A 116 13.40 6.71 71.51
N PRO A 117 13.44 7.33 72.70
CA PRO A 117 14.65 8.00 73.17
C PRO A 117 15.88 7.06 73.17
N ASN A 118 17.03 7.55 72.68
CA ASN A 118 18.31 6.83 72.58
C ASN A 118 18.36 5.59 71.68
N SER A 119 17.38 5.40 70.78
CA SER A 119 17.43 4.31 69.79
C SER A 119 18.62 4.48 68.83
N PRO A 120 19.36 3.41 68.47
CA PRO A 120 20.37 3.48 67.41
C PRO A 120 19.76 3.79 66.04
N MET A 121 18.44 3.60 65.88
CA MET A 121 17.70 3.96 64.67
C MET A 121 17.16 5.39 64.70
N ARG A 122 17.46 6.19 65.74
CA ARG A 122 16.98 7.58 65.85
C ARG A 122 17.27 8.38 64.59
N ASP A 123 18.50 8.30 64.12
CA ASP A 123 19.00 9.07 62.97
C ASP A 123 18.63 8.45 61.62
N TRP A 124 17.70 7.49 61.58
CA TRP A 124 17.11 7.01 60.32
C TRP A 124 16.06 7.98 59.76
N TYR A 125 15.59 8.92 60.59
CA TYR A 125 14.66 9.98 60.22
C TYR A 125 15.23 11.33 60.61
N VAL A 126 14.71 12.39 60.02
CA VAL A 126 15.19 13.75 60.23
C VAL A 126 14.46 14.39 61.41
N TRP A 127 15.19 14.68 62.50
CA TRP A 127 14.64 15.23 63.75
C TRP A 127 15.11 16.67 64.02
N SER A 128 14.28 17.43 64.73
CA SER A 128 14.63 18.76 65.25
C SER A 128 13.88 19.07 66.55
N ASP A 129 14.52 19.80 67.46
CA ASP A 129 13.87 20.27 68.70
C ASP A 129 12.82 21.37 68.41
N THR A 130 12.96 22.06 67.28
CA THR A 130 12.05 23.14 66.83
C THR A 130 11.69 22.97 65.35
N PRO A 131 10.55 23.48 64.89
CA PRO A 131 10.15 23.42 63.47
C PRO A 131 10.85 24.51 62.63
N GLU A 132 11.95 25.09 63.10
CA GLU A 132 12.58 26.28 62.53
C GLU A 132 13.68 25.97 61.50
N LYS A 133 14.02 24.69 61.29
CA LYS A 133 14.97 24.26 60.26
C LYS A 133 14.33 24.25 58.87
N TYR A 134 15.16 24.47 57.85
CA TYR A 134 14.75 24.45 56.43
C TYR A 134 13.64 25.46 56.10
N LYS A 135 13.75 26.68 56.64
CA LYS A 135 12.76 27.75 56.38
C LYS A 135 12.68 28.10 54.91
N GLY A 136 11.46 28.30 54.44
CA GLY A 136 11.19 28.72 53.05
C GLY A 136 11.03 27.56 52.07
N VAL A 137 11.27 26.32 52.50
CA VAL A 137 10.88 25.13 51.74
C VAL A 137 9.36 25.07 51.64
N ARG A 138 8.85 24.83 50.43
CA ARG A 138 7.40 24.76 50.20
C ARG A 138 6.79 23.52 50.84
N VAL A 139 5.52 23.64 51.25
CA VAL A 139 4.65 22.49 51.53
C VAL A 139 4.06 22.01 50.21
N ILE A 140 4.13 20.70 49.94
CA ILE A 140 3.61 20.10 48.70
C ILE A 140 2.08 19.98 48.79
N PHE A 141 1.58 19.24 49.79
CA PHE A 141 0.15 19.04 50.03
C PHE A 141 -0.46 20.15 50.88
N LYS A 142 -0.44 21.38 50.35
CA LYS A 142 -0.90 22.60 51.04
C LYS A 142 -2.35 22.56 51.51
N ASP A 143 -3.19 21.76 50.87
CA ASP A 143 -4.59 21.60 51.23
C ASP A 143 -4.77 20.78 52.52
N PHE A 144 -3.74 20.03 52.94
CA PHE A 144 -3.80 19.07 54.05
C PHE A 144 -2.76 19.34 55.14
N GLU A 145 -1.58 19.85 54.77
CA GLU A 145 -0.46 20.08 55.68
C GLU A 145 -0.19 21.57 55.85
N THR A 146 0.07 21.98 57.10
CA THR A 146 0.38 23.38 57.44
C THR A 146 1.88 23.64 57.56
N SER A 147 2.68 22.57 57.68
CA SER A 147 4.12 22.59 57.91
C SER A 147 4.72 21.28 57.39
N ASN A 148 6.01 21.29 57.05
CA ASN A 148 6.80 20.08 56.79
C ASN A 148 7.40 19.48 58.07
N TRP A 149 7.05 20.03 59.24
CA TRP A 149 7.46 19.55 60.55
C TRP A 149 6.25 19.21 61.40
N THR A 150 6.20 17.98 61.92
CA THR A 150 5.19 17.52 62.87
C THR A 150 5.83 17.12 64.19
N PHE A 151 5.22 17.51 65.31
CA PHE A 151 5.69 17.15 66.65
C PHE A 151 5.29 15.71 67.00
N ASP A 152 6.26 14.86 67.33
CA ASP A 152 6.00 13.52 67.85
C ASP A 152 6.04 13.50 69.39
N PRO A 153 4.94 13.12 70.06
CA PRO A 153 4.83 13.18 71.52
C PRO A 153 5.69 12.13 72.26
N VAL A 154 6.10 11.05 71.59
CA VAL A 154 6.95 9.99 72.18
C VAL A 154 8.41 10.42 72.13
N ALA A 155 8.83 10.91 70.96
CA ALA A 155 10.17 11.43 70.71
C ALA A 155 10.44 12.77 71.40
N LYS A 156 9.38 13.53 71.74
CA LYS A 156 9.44 14.91 72.25
C LYS A 156 10.25 15.84 71.33
N ALA A 157 10.13 15.62 70.03
CA ALA A 157 10.83 16.36 68.99
C ALA A 157 9.96 16.43 67.74
N TYR A 158 10.26 17.37 66.85
CA TYR A 158 9.68 17.44 65.52
C TYR A 158 10.41 16.49 64.58
N TYR A 159 9.68 15.86 63.67
CA TYR A 159 10.24 15.13 62.53
C TYR A 159 9.82 15.78 61.21
N TRP A 160 10.67 15.65 60.21
CA TRP A 160 10.44 16.17 58.87
C TRP A 160 9.55 15.24 58.05
N HIS A 161 8.69 15.83 57.23
CA HIS A 161 7.93 15.14 56.20
C HIS A 161 7.66 16.09 55.04
N ARG A 162 7.89 15.64 53.80
CA ARG A 162 7.57 16.44 52.59
C ARG A 162 6.13 16.27 52.12
N PHE A 163 5.54 15.14 52.47
CA PHE A 163 4.19 14.74 52.14
C PHE A 163 3.32 14.83 53.41
N TYR A 164 2.45 13.86 53.65
CA TYR A 164 1.62 13.86 54.84
C TYR A 164 2.43 13.65 56.12
N TRP A 165 1.93 14.13 57.25
CA TRP A 165 2.58 13.91 58.56
C TRP A 165 2.82 12.43 58.86
N HIS A 166 1.96 11.52 58.38
CA HIS A 166 2.16 10.08 58.58
C HIS A 166 3.18 9.43 57.62
N GLN A 167 3.91 10.24 56.83
CA GLN A 167 4.99 9.86 55.93
C GLN A 167 6.31 10.52 56.37
N PRO A 168 6.89 10.14 57.52
CA PRO A 168 8.17 10.69 57.97
C PRO A 168 9.30 10.40 56.98
N ASP A 169 10.08 11.43 56.66
CA ASP A 169 11.18 11.38 55.70
C ASP A 169 12.40 10.64 56.28
N LEU A 170 12.96 9.76 55.45
CA LEU A 170 14.19 9.03 55.74
C LEU A 170 15.39 9.96 55.65
N ASN A 171 16.30 9.84 56.60
CA ASN A 171 17.52 10.65 56.65
C ASN A 171 18.61 10.06 55.77
N TRP A 172 18.74 10.56 54.53
CA TRP A 172 19.77 10.09 53.61
C TRP A 172 21.20 10.51 53.96
N ASP A 173 21.41 11.45 54.90
CA ASP A 173 22.75 11.68 55.46
C ASP A 173 23.27 10.49 56.29
N ASN A 174 22.39 9.56 56.67
CA ASN A 174 22.76 8.34 57.37
C ASN A 174 23.05 7.20 56.37
N PRO A 175 24.31 6.71 56.28
CA PRO A 175 24.68 5.67 55.32
C PRO A 175 23.99 4.32 55.57
N GLU A 176 23.46 4.06 56.77
CA GLU A 176 22.68 2.84 57.05
C GLU A 176 21.30 2.87 56.38
N VAL A 177 20.71 4.05 56.18
CA VAL A 177 19.46 4.23 55.44
C VAL A 177 19.68 3.88 53.96
N GLU A 178 20.70 4.44 53.33
CA GLU A 178 21.04 4.13 51.93
C GLU A 178 21.30 2.63 51.74
N LYS A 179 22.05 2.00 52.66
CA LYS A 179 22.27 0.54 52.65
C LYS A 179 20.95 -0.25 52.76
N ALA A 180 20.05 0.14 53.65
CA ALA A 180 18.77 -0.53 53.83
C ALA A 180 17.92 -0.45 52.56
N ILE A 181 17.88 0.71 51.91
CA ILE A 181 17.19 0.91 50.63
C ILE A 181 17.82 0.07 49.51
N HIS A 182 19.15 -0.06 49.45
CA HIS A 182 19.79 -0.97 48.51
C HIS A 182 19.33 -2.42 48.73
N GLN A 183 19.17 -2.87 49.99
CA GLN A 183 18.66 -4.22 50.26
C GLN A 183 17.21 -4.40 49.81
N VAL A 184 16.35 -3.38 49.97
CA VAL A 184 14.98 -3.40 49.44
C VAL A 184 14.98 -3.57 47.92
N MET A 185 15.77 -2.74 47.22
CA MET A 185 15.90 -2.82 45.76
C MET A 185 16.40 -4.20 45.32
N PHE A 186 17.43 -4.74 45.98
CA PHE A 186 17.99 -6.04 45.67
C PHE A 186 17.02 -7.19 45.92
N PHE A 187 16.24 -7.15 47.00
CA PHE A 187 15.24 -8.18 47.29
C PHE A 187 14.26 -8.35 46.13
N TRP A 188 13.67 -7.25 45.63
CA TRP A 188 12.73 -7.29 44.52
C TRP A 188 13.42 -7.61 43.19
N ALA A 189 14.64 -7.12 42.97
CA ALA A 189 15.42 -7.42 41.79
C ALA A 189 15.82 -8.91 41.70
N ASP A 190 16.13 -9.54 42.84
CA ASP A 190 16.41 -10.98 42.99
C ASP A 190 15.17 -11.83 42.68
N LEU A 191 13.97 -11.32 42.96
CA LEU A 191 12.71 -11.98 42.58
C LEU A 191 12.41 -11.94 41.09
N GLY A 192 13.08 -11.06 40.32
CA GLY A 192 12.94 -10.96 38.88
C GLY A 192 12.39 -9.62 38.38
N VAL A 193 12.11 -8.65 39.25
CA VAL A 193 11.64 -7.32 38.83
C VAL A 193 12.62 -6.67 37.84
N ASP A 194 12.09 -6.10 36.76
CA ASP A 194 12.87 -5.56 35.65
C ASP A 194 13.24 -4.08 35.82
N GLY A 195 12.58 -3.38 36.74
CA GLY A 195 12.94 -2.00 37.03
C GLY A 195 12.18 -1.39 38.19
N PHE A 196 12.62 -0.19 38.57
CA PHE A 196 12.08 0.55 39.69
C PHE A 196 11.72 1.96 39.26
N ARG A 197 10.47 2.36 39.50
CA ARG A 197 10.07 3.77 39.45
C ARG A 197 10.42 4.37 40.81
N LEU A 198 11.36 5.30 40.79
CA LEU A 198 11.85 6.00 41.96
C LEU A 198 10.86 7.13 42.27
N ASP A 199 10.11 6.97 43.35
CA ASP A 199 9.11 7.94 43.81
C ASP A 199 9.77 9.06 44.61
N ALA A 200 9.25 10.29 44.47
CA ALA A 200 9.62 11.44 45.29
C ALA A 200 11.13 11.78 45.31
N ILE A 201 11.86 11.44 44.24
CA ILE A 201 13.33 11.53 44.24
C ILE A 201 13.90 12.93 44.48
N PRO A 202 13.24 14.06 44.15
CA PRO A 202 13.89 15.35 44.33
C PRO A 202 14.13 15.75 45.77
N TYR A 203 13.57 15.01 46.71
CA TYR A 203 13.42 15.45 48.09
C TYR A 203 14.31 14.71 49.10
N LEU A 204 15.18 13.80 48.64
CA LEU A 204 15.94 12.87 49.51
C LEU A 204 16.85 13.55 50.55
N TYR A 205 17.39 14.73 50.25
CA TYR A 205 18.30 15.47 51.14
C TYR A 205 17.78 16.88 51.39
N GLU A 206 18.00 17.36 52.62
CA GLU A 206 17.65 18.72 53.05
C GLU A 206 18.88 19.51 53.49
N ARG A 207 18.95 20.78 53.07
CA ARG A 207 20.03 21.71 53.43
C ARG A 207 19.48 23.09 53.75
N GLU A 208 20.00 23.70 54.80
CA GLU A 208 19.65 25.06 55.18
C GLU A 208 19.95 26.07 54.06
N GLY A 209 19.04 27.03 53.88
CA GLY A 209 19.18 28.08 52.85
C GLY A 209 18.95 27.59 51.41
N THR A 210 18.43 26.38 51.21
CA THR A 210 18.08 25.83 49.89
C THR A 210 16.58 25.53 49.78
N SER A 211 16.11 25.18 48.59
CA SER A 211 14.74 24.66 48.39
C SER A 211 14.54 23.25 48.96
N CYS A 212 15.61 22.53 49.33
CA CYS A 212 15.59 21.09 49.62
C CYS A 212 14.96 20.27 48.48
N GLU A 213 15.17 20.71 47.24
CA GLU A 213 14.76 20.04 46.02
C GLU A 213 15.95 19.97 45.07
N ASN A 214 16.16 18.83 44.40
CA ASN A 214 17.22 18.63 43.39
C ASN A 214 18.64 18.95 43.90
N LEU A 215 18.91 18.68 45.17
CA LEU A 215 20.25 18.92 45.72
C LEU A 215 21.29 18.03 45.04
N PRO A 216 22.55 18.49 44.89
CA PRO A 216 23.61 17.68 44.30
C PRO A 216 23.78 16.32 44.99
N GLU A 217 23.63 16.25 46.31
CA GLU A 217 23.69 15.01 47.09
C GLU A 217 22.61 14.00 46.69
N THR A 218 21.40 14.48 46.35
CA THR A 218 20.31 13.66 45.83
C THR A 218 20.68 13.05 44.48
N ILE A 219 21.25 13.85 43.56
CA ILE A 219 21.69 13.36 42.25
C ILE A 219 22.79 12.30 42.40
N GLU A 220 23.75 12.54 43.30
CA GLU A 220 24.82 11.58 43.58
C GLU A 220 24.29 10.29 44.25
N ALA A 221 23.26 10.36 45.08
CA ALA A 221 22.61 9.18 45.63
C ALA A 221 21.93 8.34 44.54
N VAL A 222 21.30 8.99 43.55
CA VAL A 222 20.73 8.30 42.38
C VAL A 222 21.81 7.58 41.55
N LYS A 223 22.98 8.21 41.34
CA LYS A 223 24.11 7.55 40.67
C LYS A 223 24.64 6.35 41.46
N ARG A 224 24.70 6.45 42.80
CA ARG A 224 25.08 5.32 43.65
C ARG A 224 24.07 4.18 43.59
N LEU A 225 22.77 4.47 43.56
CA LEU A 225 21.71 3.48 43.32
C LEU A 225 21.88 2.79 41.96
N ARG A 226 22.08 3.56 40.89
CA ARG A 226 22.32 3.05 39.54
C ARG A 226 23.53 2.11 39.52
N LYS A 227 24.65 2.56 40.06
CA LYS A 227 25.89 1.79 40.14
C LYS A 227 25.69 0.49 40.91
N ALA A 228 25.06 0.54 42.08
CA ALA A 228 24.81 -0.64 42.90
C ALA A 228 23.91 -1.68 42.19
N LEU A 229 22.91 -1.22 41.43
CA LEU A 229 22.05 -2.09 40.62
C LEU A 229 22.85 -2.79 39.50
N GLU A 230 23.64 -2.04 38.75
CA GLU A 230 24.42 -2.59 37.62
C GLU A 230 25.59 -3.46 38.07
N GLU A 231 26.29 -3.12 39.16
CA GLU A 231 27.37 -3.95 39.71
C GLU A 231 26.88 -5.34 40.09
N ARG A 232 25.63 -5.46 40.55
CA ARG A 232 25.05 -6.74 41.00
C ARG A 232 24.41 -7.54 39.86
N TYR A 233 23.68 -6.90 38.95
CA TYR A 233 22.87 -7.59 37.94
C TYR A 233 23.34 -7.40 36.49
N GLY A 234 24.35 -6.56 36.26
CA GLY A 234 24.71 -6.11 34.92
C GLY A 234 23.65 -5.20 34.30
N PRO A 235 23.77 -4.92 32.99
CA PRO A 235 22.82 -4.04 32.31
C PRO A 235 21.47 -4.74 32.07
N GLY A 236 20.38 -3.97 32.07
CA GLY A 236 19.04 -4.42 31.70
C GLY A 236 17.96 -4.27 32.77
N LYS A 237 18.32 -4.01 34.03
CA LYS A 237 17.38 -3.53 35.05
C LYS A 237 17.37 -2.00 35.06
N ILE A 238 16.20 -1.39 35.08
CA ILE A 238 16.08 0.06 34.87
C ILE A 238 15.66 0.84 36.13
N LEU A 239 15.99 2.12 36.12
CA LEU A 239 15.53 3.12 37.09
C LEU A 239 14.77 4.20 36.32
N LEU A 240 13.53 4.46 36.75
CA LEU A 240 12.63 5.48 36.19
C LEU A 240 12.38 6.56 37.24
N ALA A 241 12.87 7.77 37.02
CA ALA A 241 12.72 8.92 37.91
C ALA A 241 11.33 9.56 37.82
N GLU A 242 10.65 9.69 38.95
CA GLU A 242 9.63 10.72 39.14
C GLU A 242 10.25 12.03 39.64
N ALA A 243 10.62 12.89 38.70
CA ALA A 243 11.04 14.26 38.98
C ALA A 243 10.08 15.25 38.29
N ASN A 244 9.05 15.70 39.00
CA ASN A 244 8.16 16.76 38.53
C ASN A 244 8.83 18.13 38.70
N MET A 245 9.75 18.45 37.80
CA MET A 245 10.62 19.63 37.85
C MET A 245 10.64 20.35 36.49
N TRP A 246 11.22 21.55 36.42
CA TRP A 246 11.51 22.19 35.13
C TRP A 246 12.52 21.35 34.31
N PRO A 247 12.59 21.49 32.97
CA PRO A 247 13.51 20.71 32.14
C PRO A 247 14.95 20.70 32.66
N GLU A 248 15.52 21.88 32.93
CA GLU A 248 16.88 22.09 33.41
C GLU A 248 17.15 21.47 34.79
N GLU A 249 16.10 21.31 35.60
CA GLU A 249 16.16 20.67 36.91
C GLU A 249 16.02 19.14 36.83
N THR A 250 15.43 18.64 35.74
CA THR A 250 15.20 17.20 35.51
C THR A 250 16.38 16.54 34.79
N LEU A 251 17.02 17.26 33.87
CA LEU A 251 18.16 16.75 33.08
C LEU A 251 19.31 16.18 33.95
N PRO A 252 19.70 16.78 35.10
CA PRO A 252 20.78 16.27 35.94
C PRO A 252 20.57 14.84 36.46
N TYR A 253 19.33 14.36 36.57
CA TYR A 253 19.05 12.99 37.03
C TYR A 253 19.58 11.91 36.08
N PHE A 254 19.76 12.22 34.79
CA PHE A 254 20.35 11.27 33.85
C PHE A 254 21.86 11.13 34.02
N GLY A 255 22.53 12.08 34.69
CA GLY A 255 23.98 12.15 34.78
C GLY A 255 24.64 12.15 33.39
N ASP A 256 25.83 11.57 33.29
CA ASP A 256 26.52 11.35 32.01
C ASP A 256 26.12 9.99 31.38
N GLY A 257 24.90 9.53 31.67
CA GLY A 257 24.42 8.18 31.41
C GLY A 257 24.58 7.20 32.58
N ASP A 258 25.10 7.69 33.71
CA ASP A 258 25.32 6.99 34.98
C ASP A 258 24.26 7.27 36.06
N GLY A 259 23.25 8.09 35.74
CA GLY A 259 22.08 8.35 36.58
C GLY A 259 20.90 7.40 36.28
N VAL A 260 19.68 7.93 36.27
CA VAL A 260 18.49 7.15 35.89
C VAL A 260 18.51 6.78 34.41
N HIS A 261 17.88 5.65 34.08
CA HIS A 261 17.69 5.22 32.70
C HIS A 261 16.57 6.01 32.02
N MET A 262 15.54 6.33 32.81
CA MET A 262 14.36 7.03 32.36
C MET A 262 13.93 8.11 33.35
N ALA A 263 13.29 9.16 32.87
CA ALA A 263 12.57 10.13 33.70
C ALA A 263 11.24 10.49 33.03
N TYR A 264 10.21 10.82 33.80
CA TYR A 264 8.98 11.37 33.22
C TYR A 264 9.24 12.71 32.56
N ASN A 265 8.66 12.92 31.37
CA ASN A 265 8.64 14.23 30.75
C ASN A 265 7.45 15.05 31.27
N PHE A 266 7.49 15.40 32.56
CA PHE A 266 6.52 16.29 33.20
C PHE A 266 6.40 17.65 32.50
N PRO A 267 7.49 18.31 32.04
CA PRO A 267 7.38 19.60 31.37
C PRO A 267 6.49 19.57 30.11
N LEU A 268 6.61 18.53 29.30
CA LEU A 268 5.87 18.38 28.05
C LEU A 268 4.37 18.12 28.26
N MET A 269 4.00 17.34 29.28
CA MET A 269 2.62 16.85 29.47
C MET A 269 1.57 17.99 29.53
N PRO A 270 1.69 19.03 30.39
CA PRO A 270 0.72 20.13 30.42
C PRO A 270 0.69 20.92 29.12
N ARG A 271 1.83 21.06 28.43
CA ARG A 271 1.93 21.83 27.19
C ARG A 271 1.25 21.14 26.01
N ILE A 272 1.11 19.82 26.02
CA ILE A 272 0.28 19.09 25.06
C ILE A 272 -1.19 19.53 25.18
N PHE A 273 -1.73 19.58 26.40
CA PHE A 273 -3.10 20.05 26.64
C PHE A 273 -3.25 21.54 26.28
N MET A 274 -2.29 22.38 26.67
CA MET A 274 -2.33 23.79 26.30
C MET A 274 -2.31 24.00 24.79
N ALA A 275 -1.44 23.29 24.07
CA ALA A 275 -1.33 23.36 22.61
C ALA A 275 -2.64 22.96 21.92
N LEU A 276 -3.29 21.90 22.41
CA LEU A 276 -4.61 21.49 21.93
C LEU A 276 -5.65 22.58 22.15
N ARG A 277 -5.71 23.19 23.34
CA ARG A 277 -6.72 24.20 23.66
C ARG A 277 -6.49 25.53 22.96
N ARG A 278 -5.22 25.94 22.82
CA ARG A 278 -4.81 27.16 22.11
C ARG A 278 -4.85 27.00 20.59
N GLU A 279 -4.95 25.76 20.11
CA GLU A 279 -4.77 25.41 18.69
C GLU A 279 -3.43 25.92 18.14
N ASP A 280 -2.37 25.76 18.94
CA ASP A 280 -1.04 26.31 18.65
C ASP A 280 0.04 25.29 19.04
N ARG A 281 0.94 24.96 18.10
CA ARG A 281 2.03 23.98 18.33
C ARG A 281 3.16 24.48 19.22
N GLY A 282 3.27 25.80 19.42
CA GLY A 282 4.38 26.45 20.10
C GLY A 282 4.74 25.86 21.46
N PRO A 283 3.76 25.63 22.37
CA PRO A 283 4.06 25.03 23.68
C PRO A 283 4.73 23.65 23.59
N ILE A 284 4.32 22.79 22.64
CA ILE A 284 4.94 21.47 22.44
C ILE A 284 6.36 21.65 21.91
N GLU A 285 6.57 22.51 20.92
CA GLU A 285 7.88 22.68 20.28
C GLU A 285 8.93 23.28 21.21
N THR A 286 8.53 24.24 22.04
CA THR A 286 9.41 24.80 23.06
C THR A 286 9.85 23.72 24.04
N MET A 287 8.92 22.93 24.58
CA MET A 287 9.26 21.87 25.54
C MET A 287 10.08 20.75 24.92
N LEU A 288 9.82 20.38 23.65
CA LEU A 288 10.65 19.39 22.96
C LEU A 288 12.10 19.86 22.88
N LYS A 289 12.35 21.13 22.50
CA LYS A 289 13.70 21.71 22.44
C LYS A 289 14.37 21.80 23.81
N GLU A 290 13.64 22.23 24.83
CA GLU A 290 14.18 22.37 26.20
C GLU A 290 14.48 21.02 26.86
N THR A 291 13.92 19.92 26.35
CA THR A 291 14.15 18.55 26.85
C THR A 291 15.07 17.72 25.96
N GLU A 292 15.76 18.33 24.99
CA GLU A 292 16.82 17.69 24.21
C GLU A 292 18.11 17.49 25.04
N GLY A 293 19.07 16.73 24.50
CA GLY A 293 20.41 16.59 25.09
C GLY A 293 20.58 15.53 26.17
N ILE A 294 19.60 14.64 26.38
CA ILE A 294 19.77 13.49 27.28
C ILE A 294 20.82 12.50 26.74
N PRO A 295 21.54 11.76 27.61
CA PRO A 295 22.49 10.73 27.20
C PRO A 295 21.90 9.70 26.22
N GLU A 296 22.71 9.13 25.33
CA GLU A 296 22.23 8.15 24.33
C GLU A 296 21.62 6.89 24.95
N THR A 297 22.03 6.52 26.16
CA THR A 297 21.45 5.40 26.91
C THR A 297 20.17 5.80 27.66
N ALA A 298 19.91 7.10 27.88
CA ALA A 298 18.74 7.58 28.60
C ALA A 298 17.49 7.71 27.72
N GLN A 299 16.32 7.82 28.34
CA GLN A 299 15.04 7.93 27.64
C GLN A 299 13.98 8.73 28.44
N TRP A 300 13.22 9.58 27.76
CA TRP A 300 12.03 10.19 28.36
C TRP A 300 10.86 9.19 28.42
N ALA A 301 10.17 9.15 29.56
CA ALA A 301 8.88 8.49 29.72
C ALA A 301 7.76 9.51 29.44
N LEU A 302 6.98 9.27 28.39
CA LEU A 302 5.89 10.13 27.95
C LEU A 302 4.57 9.64 28.54
N PHE A 303 3.70 10.54 28.95
CA PHE A 303 2.38 10.20 29.49
C PHE A 303 1.41 11.36 29.29
N LEU A 304 0.11 11.06 29.28
CA LEU A 304 -0.94 12.08 29.22
C LEU A 304 -1.58 12.29 30.59
N ARG A 305 -1.81 11.19 31.31
CA ARG A 305 -2.36 11.14 32.67
C ARG A 305 -1.73 9.98 33.43
N ASN A 306 -1.94 9.99 34.74
CA ASN A 306 -1.43 9.01 35.70
C ASN A 306 -2.44 8.89 36.86
N HIS A 307 -2.04 8.17 37.91
CA HIS A 307 -2.81 7.99 39.14
C HIS A 307 -2.98 9.24 40.01
N ASP A 308 -2.25 10.32 39.74
CA ASP A 308 -2.37 11.60 40.45
C ASP A 308 -3.22 12.60 39.67
N GLU A 309 -3.31 13.83 40.15
CA GLU A 309 -3.84 14.94 39.39
C GLU A 309 -2.95 15.30 38.19
N LEU A 310 -3.51 16.01 37.21
CA LEU A 310 -2.72 16.70 36.20
C LEU A 310 -2.01 17.84 36.93
N THR A 311 -0.75 17.60 37.30
CA THR A 311 0.06 18.57 38.05
C THR A 311 0.33 19.81 37.22
N LEU A 312 0.17 20.97 37.86
CA LEU A 312 0.48 22.31 37.36
C LEU A 312 1.45 23.01 38.32
N GLU A 313 2.30 22.25 39.01
CA GLU A 313 3.32 22.81 39.90
C GLU A 313 4.41 23.54 39.09
N LYS A 314 4.94 22.90 38.04
CA LYS A 314 6.06 23.39 37.23
C LYS A 314 5.58 23.97 35.88
N VAL A 315 4.64 24.89 36.00
CA VAL A 315 4.17 25.78 34.94
C VAL A 315 4.16 27.21 35.47
N THR A 316 4.14 28.22 34.59
CA THR A 316 3.99 29.61 35.03
C THR A 316 2.60 29.83 35.63
N GLU A 317 2.44 30.93 36.39
CA GLU A 317 1.15 31.27 36.99
C GLU A 317 0.06 31.49 35.92
N GLU A 318 0.38 32.20 34.83
CA GLU A 318 -0.52 32.41 33.70
C GLU A 318 -0.93 31.10 33.01
N GLU A 319 0.03 30.16 32.85
CA GLU A 319 -0.27 28.84 32.29
C GLU A 319 -1.19 28.03 33.20
N ARG A 320 -0.98 28.10 34.52
CA ARG A 320 -1.81 27.42 35.52
C ARG A 320 -3.24 27.94 35.50
N GLU A 321 -3.43 29.26 35.51
CA GLU A 321 -4.75 29.89 35.42
C GLU A 321 -5.48 29.49 34.14
N PHE A 322 -4.79 29.55 32.99
CA PHE A 322 -5.33 29.08 31.72
C PHE A 322 -5.78 27.62 31.77
N MET A 323 -4.97 26.74 32.36
CA MET A 323 -5.30 25.32 32.48
C MET A 323 -6.52 25.09 33.38
N TYR A 324 -6.64 25.83 34.48
CA TYR A 324 -7.83 25.78 35.33
C TYR A 324 -9.09 26.23 34.61
N GLU A 325 -9.05 27.35 33.89
CA GLU A 325 -10.21 27.84 33.13
C GLU A 325 -10.63 26.86 32.03
N ALA A 326 -9.66 26.29 31.32
CA ALA A 326 -9.92 25.40 30.20
C ALA A 326 -10.41 24.01 30.61
N TYR A 327 -9.85 23.43 31.66
CA TYR A 327 -9.99 22.00 31.98
C TYR A 327 -10.66 21.70 33.32
N ALA A 328 -10.69 22.68 34.24
CA ALA A 328 -11.30 22.58 35.56
C ALA A 328 -12.07 23.87 35.97
N PRO A 329 -13.06 24.31 35.17
CA PRO A 329 -13.83 25.50 35.50
C PRO A 329 -14.62 25.32 36.81
N ASP A 330 -15.04 24.10 37.13
CA ASP A 330 -15.60 23.75 38.44
C ASP A 330 -14.46 23.47 39.45
N PRO A 331 -14.34 24.27 40.53
CA PRO A 331 -13.25 24.16 41.50
C PRO A 331 -13.13 22.79 42.16
N LYS A 332 -14.21 21.98 42.21
CA LYS A 332 -14.15 20.65 42.84
C LYS A 332 -13.19 19.69 42.13
N PHE A 333 -12.84 19.96 40.88
CA PHE A 333 -11.85 19.17 40.13
C PHE A 333 -10.41 19.65 40.32
N ARG A 334 -10.19 20.72 41.10
CA ARG A 334 -8.87 21.22 41.47
C ARG A 334 -8.47 20.59 42.81
N ILE A 335 -7.18 20.30 42.95
CA ILE A 335 -6.58 19.81 44.19
C ILE A 335 -5.11 20.19 44.19
N ASN A 336 -4.55 20.58 45.34
CA ASN A 336 -3.19 21.11 45.44
C ASN A 336 -2.93 22.18 44.36
N LEU A 337 -1.94 21.95 43.49
CA LEU A 337 -1.68 22.76 42.29
C LEU A 337 -1.93 21.95 41.01
N GLY A 338 -3.09 21.30 40.88
CA GLY A 338 -3.41 20.51 39.70
C GLY A 338 -4.90 20.18 39.50
N ILE A 339 -5.17 19.30 38.53
CA ILE A 339 -6.53 18.93 38.09
C ILE A 339 -6.76 17.42 38.22
N ARG A 340 -7.60 17.00 39.17
CA ARG A 340 -7.91 15.59 39.47
C ARG A 340 -9.00 15.01 38.55
N ARG A 341 -8.68 14.93 37.25
CA ARG A 341 -9.57 14.37 36.22
C ARG A 341 -8.85 13.33 35.36
N ARG A 342 -9.62 12.39 34.81
CA ARG A 342 -9.15 11.42 33.82
C ARG A 342 -9.03 12.04 32.43
N LEU A 343 -8.33 11.35 31.53
CA LEU A 343 -8.04 11.84 30.19
C LEU A 343 -9.31 12.14 29.39
N MET A 344 -10.23 11.19 29.25
CA MET A 344 -11.45 11.39 28.45
C MET A 344 -12.34 12.53 28.98
N PRO A 345 -12.60 12.64 30.31
CA PRO A 345 -13.28 13.80 30.88
C PRO A 345 -12.58 15.14 30.64
N LEU A 346 -11.25 15.21 30.73
CA LEU A 346 -10.47 16.42 30.41
C LEU A 346 -10.69 16.87 28.97
N LEU A 347 -10.82 15.93 28.04
CA LEU A 347 -11.04 16.22 26.63
C LEU A 347 -12.50 16.52 26.29
N GLY A 348 -13.39 16.48 27.29
CA GLY A 348 -14.82 16.76 27.16
C GLY A 348 -15.60 15.62 26.51
N GLY A 349 -15.11 14.38 26.60
CA GLY A 349 -15.71 13.22 25.91
C GLY A 349 -15.48 13.20 24.40
N ASP A 350 -14.62 14.08 23.88
CA ASP A 350 -14.32 14.18 22.45
C ASP A 350 -13.29 13.13 22.04
N ARG A 351 -13.77 12.11 21.32
CA ARG A 351 -12.96 11.05 20.76
C ARG A 351 -11.82 11.54 19.85
N ARG A 352 -12.04 12.55 19.01
CA ARG A 352 -10.99 12.99 18.06
C ARG A 352 -9.82 13.63 18.79
N ARG A 353 -10.10 14.39 19.86
CA ARG A 353 -9.06 14.92 20.75
C ARG A 353 -8.30 13.80 21.43
N TYR A 354 -9.00 12.77 21.90
CA TYR A 354 -8.37 11.59 22.52
C TYR A 354 -7.44 10.88 21.54
N GLU A 355 -7.93 10.59 20.33
CA GLU A 355 -7.14 9.90 19.29
C GLU A 355 -5.91 10.72 18.90
N LEU A 356 -6.05 12.05 18.76
CA LEU A 356 -4.93 12.97 18.50
C LEU A 356 -3.88 12.95 19.60
N LEU A 357 -4.27 13.11 20.87
CA LEU A 357 -3.30 13.13 21.96
C LEU A 357 -2.63 11.77 22.16
N THR A 358 -3.38 10.68 21.95
CA THR A 358 -2.83 9.32 21.97
C THR A 358 -1.85 9.12 20.82
N ALA A 359 -2.15 9.64 19.62
CA ALA A 359 -1.20 9.61 18.51
C ALA A 359 0.09 10.34 18.87
N LEU A 360 0.01 11.54 19.46
CA LEU A 360 1.19 12.27 19.93
C LEU A 360 1.97 11.49 21.00
N LEU A 361 1.29 10.94 22.00
CA LEU A 361 1.90 10.11 23.05
C LEU A 361 2.72 8.96 22.44
N LEU A 362 2.17 8.28 21.43
CA LEU A 362 2.75 7.09 20.84
C LEU A 362 3.82 7.37 19.77
N THR A 363 3.94 8.60 19.28
CA THR A 363 4.80 8.96 18.14
C THR A 363 5.86 10.03 18.43
N LEU A 364 5.75 10.77 19.54
CA LEU A 364 6.81 11.63 20.04
C LEU A 364 8.02 10.81 20.53
N LYS A 365 9.18 11.46 20.70
CA LYS A 365 10.43 10.80 21.10
C LYS A 365 10.39 10.43 22.58
N GLY A 366 10.23 9.13 22.85
CA GLY A 366 10.26 8.56 24.19
C GLY A 366 9.46 7.27 24.30
N THR A 367 9.33 6.79 25.53
CA THR A 367 8.60 5.57 25.89
C THR A 367 7.24 5.95 26.46
N PRO A 368 6.12 5.60 25.81
CA PRO A 368 4.80 5.97 26.27
C PRO A 368 4.35 5.13 27.48
N ILE A 369 3.65 5.79 28.39
CA ILE A 369 2.94 5.22 29.52
C ILE A 369 1.44 5.45 29.29
N VAL A 370 0.67 4.37 29.29
CA VAL A 370 -0.79 4.37 29.24
C VAL A 370 -1.32 4.09 30.65
N TYR A 371 -2.22 4.94 31.13
CA TYR A 371 -2.86 4.75 32.44
C TYR A 371 -4.10 3.84 32.32
N TYR A 372 -4.24 2.88 33.22
CA TYR A 372 -5.27 1.84 33.08
C TYR A 372 -6.67 2.41 32.94
N GLY A 373 -7.44 1.95 31.96
CA GLY A 373 -8.80 2.40 31.69
C GLY A 373 -8.90 3.60 30.74
N ASP A 374 -7.81 4.31 30.47
CA ASP A 374 -7.83 5.38 29.47
C ASP A 374 -8.01 4.82 28.06
N GLU A 375 -7.59 3.58 27.78
CA GLU A 375 -7.78 2.88 26.50
C GLU A 375 -9.25 2.62 26.15
N ILE A 376 -10.12 2.55 27.16
CA ILE A 376 -11.58 2.47 26.99
C ILE A 376 -12.27 3.82 27.23
N GLY A 377 -11.54 4.86 27.65
CA GLY A 377 -12.10 6.17 27.95
C GLY A 377 -12.86 6.24 29.27
N MET A 378 -12.34 5.61 30.32
CA MET A 378 -12.92 5.70 31.68
C MET A 378 -13.05 7.15 32.16
N GLY A 379 -14.10 7.37 32.96
CA GLY A 379 -14.36 8.65 33.62
C GLY A 379 -13.74 8.77 35.01
N ASP A 380 -14.03 9.88 35.66
CA ASP A 380 -13.60 10.17 37.03
C ASP A 380 -14.79 10.38 37.98
N ASN A 381 -14.52 10.33 39.28
CA ASN A 381 -15.48 10.68 40.33
C ASN A 381 -14.85 11.64 41.36
N PRO A 382 -15.09 12.96 41.25
CA PRO A 382 -14.44 13.96 42.11
C PRO A 382 -14.87 13.92 43.58
N PHE A 383 -15.90 13.13 43.92
CA PHE A 383 -16.45 13.06 45.27
C PHE A 383 -15.77 12.02 46.17
N LEU A 384 -14.83 11.23 45.65
CA LEU A 384 -14.15 10.15 46.39
C LEU A 384 -13.02 10.62 47.32
N GLY A 385 -12.81 11.94 47.41
CA GLY A 385 -11.73 12.52 48.22
C GLY A 385 -10.35 12.37 47.56
N ASP A 386 -9.45 13.29 47.90
CA ASP A 386 -8.09 13.36 47.36
C ASP A 386 -8.05 13.11 45.83
N ARG A 387 -7.23 12.16 45.37
CA ARG A 387 -7.01 11.72 43.98
C ARG A 387 -7.76 10.43 43.64
N ASN A 388 -8.51 9.85 44.58
CA ASN A 388 -9.23 8.57 44.41
C ASN A 388 -10.22 8.58 43.24
N GLY A 389 -10.68 9.77 42.84
CA GLY A 389 -11.57 9.95 41.69
C GLY A 389 -11.05 9.40 40.37
N VAL A 390 -9.73 9.27 40.19
CA VAL A 390 -9.13 8.67 38.99
C VAL A 390 -8.65 7.23 39.18
N ARG A 391 -8.81 6.67 40.40
CA ARG A 391 -8.32 5.33 40.82
C ARG A 391 -9.43 4.29 41.00
N THR A 392 -10.62 4.58 40.46
CA THR A 392 -11.80 3.71 40.51
C THR A 392 -11.55 2.33 39.86
N PRO A 393 -12.28 1.28 40.24
CA PRO A 393 -12.14 -0.04 39.65
C PRO A 393 -12.23 -0.05 38.11
N MET A 394 -11.40 -0.87 37.46
CA MET A 394 -11.42 -1.08 36.01
C MET A 394 -12.79 -1.60 35.54
N GLN A 395 -13.28 -1.10 34.41
CA GLN A 395 -14.62 -1.40 33.90
C GLN A 395 -14.59 -2.52 32.86
N TRP A 396 -14.71 -3.78 33.31
CA TRP A 396 -14.60 -4.96 32.45
C TRP A 396 -15.87 -5.28 31.67
N SER A 397 -17.05 -5.14 32.28
CA SER A 397 -18.34 -5.47 31.66
C SER A 397 -19.46 -4.61 32.22
N GLN A 398 -20.68 -4.81 31.72
CA GLN A 398 -21.89 -4.15 32.23
C GLN A 398 -22.44 -4.81 33.51
N ASP A 399 -21.86 -5.93 33.95
CA ASP A 399 -22.28 -6.66 35.14
C ASP A 399 -22.07 -5.84 36.42
N ARG A 400 -22.62 -6.37 37.53
CA ARG A 400 -22.43 -5.81 38.87
C ARG A 400 -20.96 -5.46 39.12
N ASN A 401 -20.75 -4.28 39.71
CA ASN A 401 -19.44 -3.70 40.00
C ASN A 401 -18.55 -3.60 38.74
N ALA A 402 -19.12 -3.34 37.57
CA ALA A 402 -18.41 -3.30 36.28
C ALA A 402 -17.68 -4.61 35.90
N GLY A 403 -18.07 -5.75 36.49
CA GLY A 403 -17.35 -7.02 36.34
C GLY A 403 -15.95 -7.03 36.99
N PHE A 404 -15.60 -6.03 37.80
CA PHE A 404 -14.36 -6.01 38.57
C PHE A 404 -14.35 -7.03 39.71
N SER A 405 -15.47 -7.16 40.42
CA SER A 405 -15.63 -8.02 41.61
C SER A 405 -17.07 -8.51 41.76
N ARG A 406 -17.28 -9.69 42.35
CA ARG A 406 -18.62 -10.15 42.77
C ARG A 406 -18.96 -9.80 44.23
N ALA A 407 -18.05 -9.13 44.96
CA ALA A 407 -18.26 -8.70 46.34
C ALA A 407 -19.50 -7.78 46.46
N PRO A 408 -20.17 -7.71 47.64
CA PRO A 408 -21.18 -6.69 47.90
C PRO A 408 -20.65 -5.29 47.59
N TYR A 409 -21.48 -4.44 46.97
CA TYR A 409 -21.04 -3.10 46.53
C TYR A 409 -20.40 -2.27 47.66
N HIS A 410 -20.93 -2.37 48.89
CA HIS A 410 -20.41 -1.66 50.06
C HIS A 410 -19.06 -2.20 50.57
N ALA A 411 -18.62 -3.37 50.10
CA ALA A 411 -17.33 -3.97 50.45
C ALA A 411 -16.22 -3.59 49.46
N LEU A 412 -16.55 -2.93 48.35
CA LEU A 412 -15.54 -2.45 47.41
C LEU A 412 -14.66 -1.39 48.05
N PHE A 413 -13.35 -1.46 47.80
CA PHE A 413 -12.41 -0.44 48.26
C PHE A 413 -12.73 0.96 47.71
N LEU A 414 -13.22 1.03 46.47
CA LEU A 414 -13.79 2.22 45.84
C LEU A 414 -14.94 1.81 44.90
N PRO A 415 -15.95 2.67 44.72
CA PRO A 415 -17.03 2.38 43.77
C PRO A 415 -16.54 2.56 42.32
N PRO A 416 -16.98 1.72 41.37
CA PRO A 416 -16.81 1.99 39.95
C PRO A 416 -17.63 3.22 39.53
N VAL A 417 -17.31 3.82 38.39
CA VAL A 417 -18.11 4.93 37.86
C VAL A 417 -19.44 4.35 37.36
N SER A 418 -20.50 4.53 38.12
CA SER A 418 -21.83 3.97 37.84
C SER A 418 -22.80 4.95 37.18
N GLU A 419 -22.49 6.25 37.21
CA GLU A 419 -23.38 7.33 36.75
C GLU A 419 -22.75 8.18 35.66
N GLY A 420 -23.60 8.95 34.96
CA GLY A 420 -23.16 9.86 33.91
C GLY A 420 -22.69 9.18 32.62
N PRO A 421 -22.08 9.94 31.69
CA PRO A 421 -21.71 9.44 30.37
C PRO A 421 -20.57 8.40 30.39
N TYR A 422 -19.85 8.29 31.51
CA TYR A 422 -18.72 7.37 31.69
C TYR A 422 -19.07 6.14 32.52
N SER A 423 -20.36 5.93 32.80
CA SER A 423 -20.86 4.77 33.54
C SER A 423 -20.37 3.46 32.91
N TYR A 424 -20.01 2.49 33.74
CA TYR A 424 -19.59 1.16 33.28
C TYR A 424 -20.66 0.42 32.46
N HIS A 425 -21.92 0.83 32.55
CA HIS A 425 -22.99 0.32 31.67
C HIS A 425 -22.74 0.66 30.18
N PHE A 426 -22.02 1.74 29.89
CA PHE A 426 -21.70 2.17 28.52
C PHE A 426 -20.20 2.06 28.19
N VAL A 427 -19.33 2.29 29.17
CA VAL A 427 -17.88 2.28 29.02
C VAL A 427 -17.32 1.03 29.70
N ASN A 428 -17.13 -0.05 28.95
CA ASN A 428 -16.47 -1.25 29.49
C ASN A 428 -15.75 -2.03 28.39
N VAL A 429 -14.82 -2.89 28.80
CA VAL A 429 -13.97 -3.70 27.91
C VAL A 429 -14.82 -4.62 27.04
N GLU A 430 -15.78 -5.36 27.60
CA GLU A 430 -16.62 -6.32 26.88
C GLU A 430 -17.36 -5.67 25.70
N ALA A 431 -18.10 -4.60 25.95
CA ALA A 431 -18.84 -3.87 24.92
C ALA A 431 -17.91 -3.25 23.86
N GLN A 432 -16.73 -2.79 24.25
CA GLN A 432 -15.77 -2.21 23.30
C GLN A 432 -15.02 -3.27 22.49
N ARG A 433 -14.86 -4.49 23.01
CA ARG A 433 -14.21 -5.60 22.28
C ARG A 433 -15.07 -6.08 21.11
N GLU A 434 -16.39 -6.03 21.25
CA GLU A 434 -17.34 -6.39 20.19
C GLU A 434 -17.45 -5.32 19.09
N ASN A 435 -17.06 -4.07 19.39
CA ASN A 435 -17.13 -2.96 18.45
C ASN A 435 -15.76 -2.67 17.79
N PRO A 436 -15.57 -2.95 16.48
CA PRO A 436 -14.29 -2.71 15.80
C PRO A 436 -13.94 -1.22 15.67
N HIS A 437 -14.90 -0.33 15.90
CA HIS A 437 -14.73 1.11 15.92
C HIS A 437 -14.63 1.67 17.35
N SER A 438 -14.50 0.86 18.40
CA SER A 438 -14.34 1.37 19.77
C SER A 438 -13.01 2.10 20.00
N LEU A 439 -12.88 2.79 21.14
CA LEU A 439 -11.60 3.36 21.59
C LEU A 439 -10.58 2.27 21.88
N LEU A 440 -11.01 1.16 22.48
CA LEU A 440 -10.15 0.00 22.70
C LEU A 440 -9.57 -0.53 21.38
N SER A 441 -10.42 -0.71 20.36
CA SER A 441 -10.00 -1.16 19.04
C SER A 441 -9.05 -0.16 18.37
N PHE A 442 -9.27 1.15 18.55
CA PHE A 442 -8.33 2.19 18.10
C PHE A 442 -6.96 2.04 18.78
N ASN A 443 -6.91 1.97 20.11
CA ASN A 443 -5.67 1.84 20.87
C ASN A 443 -4.89 0.58 20.49
N ARG A 444 -5.58 -0.55 20.38
CA ARG A 444 -4.98 -1.82 19.94
C ARG A 444 -4.29 -1.71 18.58
N ARG A 445 -4.98 -1.13 17.59
CA ARG A 445 -4.42 -0.92 16.25
C ARG A 445 -3.22 0.02 16.28
N PHE A 446 -3.30 1.10 17.04
CA PHE A 446 -2.20 2.07 17.14
C PHE A 446 -0.99 1.47 17.86
N LEU A 447 -1.20 0.78 18.98
CA LEU A 447 -0.12 0.10 19.71
C LEU A 447 0.53 -0.99 18.88
N ALA A 448 -0.24 -1.76 18.11
CA ALA A 448 0.31 -2.71 17.15
C ALA A 448 1.20 -2.01 16.11
N LEU A 449 0.74 -0.89 15.53
CA LEU A 449 1.54 -0.09 14.60
C LEU A 449 2.82 0.44 15.27
N ARG A 450 2.71 1.01 16.48
CA ARG A 450 3.86 1.52 17.22
C ARG A 450 4.87 0.40 17.48
N ASN A 451 4.42 -0.78 17.90
CA ASN A 451 5.29 -1.91 18.20
C ASN A 451 6.01 -2.43 16.94
N GLN A 452 5.36 -2.43 15.78
CA GLN A 452 6.01 -2.74 14.50
C GLN A 452 7.13 -1.75 14.16
N HIS A 453 6.95 -0.48 14.55
CA HIS A 453 7.93 0.60 14.34
C HIS A 453 8.61 1.04 15.65
N ALA A 454 8.77 0.14 16.62
CA ALA A 454 9.17 0.50 17.98
C ALA A 454 10.53 1.18 18.03
N LYS A 455 11.48 0.75 17.19
CA LYS A 455 12.80 1.38 17.09
C LYS A 455 12.74 2.81 16.58
N ILE A 456 11.88 3.10 15.59
CA ILE A 456 11.71 4.46 15.06
C ILE A 456 11.08 5.36 16.12
N PHE A 457 9.96 4.96 16.71
CA PHE A 457 9.25 5.80 17.66
C PHE A 457 9.94 5.88 19.03
N GLY A 458 10.60 4.82 19.46
CA GLY A 458 11.36 4.75 20.69
C GLY A 458 12.75 5.38 20.59
N ARG A 459 13.56 4.94 19.63
CA ARG A 459 14.99 5.28 19.54
C ARG A 459 15.32 6.34 18.49
N GLY A 460 14.45 6.50 17.49
CA GLY A 460 14.70 7.40 16.37
C GLY A 460 14.83 8.86 16.79
N SER A 461 15.56 9.63 15.99
CA SER A 461 15.63 11.08 16.10
C SER A 461 14.24 11.70 15.96
N LEU A 462 14.08 12.95 16.38
CA LEU A 462 12.87 13.73 16.14
C LEU A 462 13.31 15.07 15.55
N THR A 463 12.81 15.40 14.36
CA THR A 463 13.09 16.67 13.70
C THR A 463 11.79 17.40 13.43
N LEU A 464 11.58 18.52 14.11
CA LEU A 464 10.42 19.39 13.90
C LEU A 464 10.47 20.02 12.51
N LEU A 465 9.34 20.00 11.79
CA LEU A 465 9.20 20.65 10.50
C LEU A 465 8.63 22.07 10.66
N PRO A 466 9.23 23.10 10.02
CA PRO A 466 8.80 24.48 10.16
C PRO A 466 7.55 24.79 9.32
N VAL A 467 6.39 24.27 9.74
CA VAL A 467 5.10 24.50 9.07
C VAL A 467 4.58 25.90 9.38
N GLU A 468 4.31 26.72 8.35
CA GLU A 468 3.83 28.10 8.53
C GLU A 468 2.52 28.18 9.36
N ASN A 469 1.60 27.23 9.14
CA ASN A 469 0.37 27.14 9.90
C ASN A 469 0.64 26.64 11.33
N ARG A 470 0.56 27.54 12.32
CA ARG A 470 0.80 27.26 13.74
C ARG A 470 -0.13 26.22 14.37
N ARG A 471 -1.28 25.93 13.74
CA ARG A 471 -2.23 24.90 14.19
C ARG A 471 -1.77 23.48 13.87
N VAL A 472 -0.74 23.32 13.05
CA VAL A 472 -0.30 22.02 12.53
C VAL A 472 1.08 21.70 13.08
N LEU A 473 1.16 20.70 13.94
CA LEU A 473 2.42 20.13 14.39
C LEU A 473 2.86 19.06 13.38
N ALA A 474 4.06 19.17 12.84
CA ALA A 474 4.64 18.14 11.97
C ALA A 474 6.10 17.88 12.32
N TYR A 475 6.50 16.61 12.29
CA TYR A 475 7.86 16.20 12.59
C TYR A 475 8.21 14.87 11.92
N LEU A 476 9.50 14.66 11.71
CA LEU A 476 10.06 13.42 11.22
C LEU A 476 10.66 12.61 12.37
N ARG A 477 10.44 11.30 12.32
CA ARG A 477 11.14 10.31 13.12
C ARG A 477 12.05 9.50 12.21
N GLU A 478 13.34 9.43 12.52
CA GLU A 478 14.30 8.68 11.71
C GLU A 478 15.13 7.71 12.54
N HIS A 479 15.30 6.48 12.05
CA HIS A 479 16.17 5.49 12.65
C HIS A 479 16.70 4.54 11.57
N GLU A 480 18.02 4.34 11.51
CA GLU A 480 18.68 3.41 10.56
C GLU A 480 18.24 3.58 9.09
N GLY A 481 17.92 4.81 8.66
CA GLY A 481 17.49 5.13 7.30
C GLY A 481 15.99 5.01 7.04
N GLU A 482 15.22 4.42 7.96
CA GLU A 482 13.76 4.47 7.94
C GLU A 482 13.26 5.83 8.45
N ARG A 483 12.20 6.35 7.82
CA ARG A 483 11.66 7.68 8.08
C ARG A 483 10.14 7.63 8.20
N VAL A 484 9.62 8.18 9.29
CA VAL A 484 8.18 8.38 9.49
C VAL A 484 7.88 9.86 9.69
N LEU A 485 7.09 10.43 8.80
CA LEU A 485 6.51 11.76 8.90
C LEU A 485 5.22 11.68 9.72
N VAL A 486 5.15 12.44 10.80
CA VAL A 486 3.95 12.58 11.63
C VAL A 486 3.40 14.00 11.45
N VAL A 487 2.09 14.10 11.21
CA VAL A 487 1.39 15.37 11.00
C VAL A 487 0.12 15.39 11.84
N ALA A 488 -0.08 16.45 12.62
CA ALA A 488 -1.15 16.56 13.60
C ALA A 488 -1.82 17.94 13.53
N ASN A 489 -3.13 17.97 13.29
CA ASN A 489 -3.95 19.18 13.35
C ASN A 489 -4.44 19.42 14.77
N LEU A 490 -3.94 20.44 15.46
CA LEU A 490 -4.38 20.81 16.80
C LEU A 490 -5.71 21.58 16.79
N SER A 491 -6.16 22.06 15.62
CA SER A 491 -7.39 22.84 15.51
C SER A 491 -8.64 21.98 15.48
N ARG A 492 -9.72 22.52 16.07
CA ARG A 492 -11.08 21.97 15.94
C ARG A 492 -11.71 22.15 14.56
N TYR A 493 -11.00 22.79 13.62
CA TYR A 493 -11.44 22.99 12.24
C TYR A 493 -10.48 22.32 11.27
N THR A 494 -10.98 21.99 10.08
CA THR A 494 -10.15 21.52 8.96
C THR A 494 -9.06 22.54 8.65
N GLN A 495 -7.82 22.09 8.49
CA GLN A 495 -6.69 22.92 8.08
C GLN A 495 -6.12 22.43 6.75
N ALA A 496 -5.83 23.37 5.86
CA ALA A 496 -4.95 23.16 4.70
C ALA A 496 -3.60 23.81 4.99
N PHE A 497 -2.51 23.14 4.62
CA PHE A 497 -1.16 23.59 4.92
C PHE A 497 -0.15 22.95 3.97
N ASP A 498 1.04 23.56 3.88
CA ASP A 498 2.16 23.06 3.11
C ASP A 498 3.25 22.54 4.04
N LEU A 499 3.72 21.32 3.81
CA LEU A 499 4.87 20.76 4.50
C LEU A 499 6.16 21.06 3.71
N PRO A 500 7.24 21.51 4.37
CA PRO A 500 8.53 21.75 3.75
C PRO A 500 9.29 20.43 3.57
N LEU A 501 8.93 19.65 2.53
CA LEU A 501 9.52 18.33 2.24
C LEU A 501 10.51 18.36 1.07
N GLU A 502 11.04 19.52 0.68
CA GLU A 502 11.94 19.68 -0.47
C GLU A 502 13.20 18.80 -0.37
N ALA A 503 13.71 18.58 0.85
CA ALA A 503 14.85 17.71 1.10
C ALA A 503 14.56 16.20 0.87
N TYR A 504 13.30 15.83 0.64
CA TYR A 504 12.81 14.46 0.50
C TYR A 504 12.21 14.20 -0.89
N GLN A 505 12.58 15.00 -1.89
CA GLN A 505 12.17 14.80 -3.28
C GLN A 505 12.46 13.38 -3.77
N GLY A 506 11.51 12.80 -4.51
CA GLY A 506 11.60 11.42 -5.00
C GLY A 506 11.23 10.35 -3.97
N LEU A 507 10.89 10.72 -2.73
CA LEU A 507 10.22 9.83 -1.79
C LEU A 507 8.70 9.93 -1.93
N VAL A 508 8.02 8.84 -1.59
CA VAL A 508 6.56 8.70 -1.61
C VAL A 508 6.09 8.55 -0.17
N PRO A 509 5.21 9.44 0.33
CA PRO A 509 4.58 9.25 1.62
C PRO A 509 3.57 8.09 1.54
N VAL A 510 3.76 7.06 2.34
CA VAL A 510 2.84 5.91 2.43
C VAL A 510 2.17 5.93 3.79
N GLU A 511 0.85 6.13 3.82
CA GLU A 511 0.11 6.26 5.09
C GLU A 511 0.12 4.92 5.85
N LEU A 512 0.52 4.95 7.13
CA LEU A 512 0.88 3.75 7.88
C LEU A 512 -0.30 2.84 8.23
N PHE A 513 -1.52 3.35 8.37
CA PHE A 513 -2.69 2.51 8.69
C PHE A 513 -3.29 1.84 7.45
N SER A 514 -3.46 2.60 6.38
CA SER A 514 -4.10 2.18 5.14
C SER A 514 -3.11 1.56 4.16
N GLN A 515 -1.81 1.77 4.35
CA GLN A 515 -0.73 1.42 3.43
C GLN A 515 -0.92 2.05 2.04
N GLN A 516 -1.70 3.13 1.95
CA GLN A 516 -1.98 3.82 0.70
C GLN A 516 -0.84 4.79 0.38
N PRO A 517 -0.26 4.72 -0.84
CA PRO A 517 0.70 5.70 -1.28
C PRO A 517 0.00 7.02 -1.61
N PHE A 518 0.57 8.11 -1.13
CA PHE A 518 0.18 9.45 -1.52
C PHE A 518 1.05 9.93 -2.70
N PRO A 519 0.71 11.05 -3.38
CA PRO A 519 1.54 11.58 -4.45
C PRO A 519 3.02 11.71 -4.04
N PRO A 520 3.99 11.42 -4.94
CA PRO A 520 5.40 11.59 -4.66
C PRO A 520 5.74 13.02 -4.21
N VAL A 521 6.80 13.16 -3.41
CA VAL A 521 7.31 14.46 -3.00
C VAL A 521 8.06 15.08 -4.17
N GLU A 522 7.53 16.18 -4.70
CA GLU A 522 8.16 17.00 -5.76
C GLU A 522 8.67 18.35 -5.22
N GLY A 523 8.34 18.70 -3.97
CA GLY A 523 8.69 19.97 -3.35
C GLY A 523 7.86 20.23 -2.10
N ARG A 524 7.32 21.46 -1.94
CA ARG A 524 6.34 21.76 -0.89
C ARG A 524 5.13 20.84 -1.04
N TYR A 525 4.77 20.19 0.05
CA TYR A 525 3.78 19.11 0.03
C TYR A 525 2.47 19.57 0.65
N ARG A 526 1.45 19.79 -0.17
CA ARG A 526 0.13 20.26 0.28
C ARG A 526 -0.66 19.10 0.90
N LEU A 527 -1.14 19.29 2.13
CA LEU A 527 -2.07 18.38 2.78
C LEU A 527 -3.28 19.11 3.36
N THR A 528 -4.34 18.34 3.57
CA THR A 528 -5.50 18.78 4.36
C THR A 528 -5.78 17.75 5.44
N LEU A 529 -6.08 18.22 6.65
CA LEU A 529 -6.49 17.36 7.76
C LEU A 529 -7.78 17.91 8.36
N GLY A 530 -8.72 17.00 8.65
CA GLY A 530 -9.95 17.32 9.35
C GLY A 530 -9.71 17.80 10.80
N PRO A 531 -10.77 18.23 11.50
CA PRO A 531 -10.70 18.64 12.91
C PRO A 531 -10.01 17.59 13.78
N HIS A 532 -8.96 17.99 14.50
CA HIS A 532 -8.16 17.12 15.35
C HIS A 532 -7.63 15.84 14.65
N GLY A 533 -7.53 15.87 13.31
CA GLY A 533 -6.99 14.77 12.53
C GLY A 533 -5.47 14.70 12.59
N PHE A 534 -4.93 13.51 12.38
CA PHE A 534 -3.49 13.28 12.24
C PHE A 534 -3.26 12.25 11.13
N ALA A 535 -2.03 12.19 10.63
CA ALA A 535 -1.58 11.21 9.66
C ALA A 535 -0.12 10.82 9.94
N LEU A 536 0.23 9.56 9.68
CA LEU A 536 1.59 9.05 9.79
C LEU A 536 1.98 8.46 8.44
N PHE A 537 3.08 8.91 7.87
CA PHE A 537 3.56 8.46 6.57
C PHE A 537 4.96 7.86 6.70
N ALA A 538 5.15 6.62 6.27
CA ALA A 538 6.49 6.14 5.94
C ALA A 538 6.95 6.83 4.65
N LEU A 539 8.12 7.48 4.66
CA LEU A 539 8.69 8.06 3.45
C LEU A 539 9.56 6.99 2.76
N LYS A 540 9.08 6.45 1.64
CA LYS A 540 9.73 5.35 0.91
C LYS A 540 10.22 5.80 -0.47
N PRO A 541 11.33 5.25 -1.00
CA PRO A 541 11.70 5.46 -2.40
C PRO A 541 10.60 4.93 -3.34
N VAL A 542 10.39 5.59 -4.49
CA VAL A 542 9.35 5.21 -5.49
C VAL A 542 9.42 3.72 -5.83
N GLU A 543 10.62 3.17 -5.97
CA GLU A 543 10.85 1.76 -6.32
C GLU A 543 10.25 0.79 -5.30
N ALA A 544 10.25 1.16 -4.01
CA ALA A 544 9.70 0.36 -2.92
C ALA A 544 8.16 0.37 -2.88
N VAL A 545 7.51 1.19 -3.71
CA VAL A 545 6.06 1.43 -3.70
C VAL A 545 5.39 1.01 -5.01
N LEU A 546 6.17 0.61 -6.03
CA LEU A 546 5.69 0.12 -7.33
C LEU A 546 4.73 -1.08 -7.23
N HIS A 547 4.71 -1.78 -6.09
CA HIS A 547 3.84 -2.92 -5.83
C HIS A 547 2.58 -2.58 -5.01
N LEU A 548 2.46 -1.35 -4.48
CA LEU A 548 1.27 -0.92 -3.77
C LEU A 548 0.23 -0.40 -4.77
N PRO A 549 -1.08 -0.68 -4.55
CA PRO A 549 -2.13 -0.14 -5.39
C PRO A 549 -2.10 1.39 -5.35
N SER A 550 -2.01 2.05 -6.51
CA SER A 550 -2.26 3.49 -6.62
C SER A 550 -3.71 3.79 -6.21
N PRO A 551 -4.00 4.94 -5.56
CA PRO A 551 -5.35 5.33 -5.23
C PRO A 551 -6.23 5.46 -6.48
N ASP A 552 -7.51 5.08 -6.39
CA ASP A 552 -8.49 5.15 -7.48
C ASP A 552 -8.67 6.56 -8.10
N TRP A 553 -8.22 7.62 -7.42
CA TRP A 553 -8.27 9.01 -7.86
C TRP A 553 -6.97 9.52 -8.49
N ALA A 554 -5.88 8.74 -8.41
CA ALA A 554 -4.60 9.09 -9.04
C ALA A 554 -4.65 8.98 -10.57
N GLU A 555 -5.72 8.39 -11.11
CA GLU A 555 -6.06 8.46 -12.51
C GLU A 555 -7.40 9.19 -12.63
N GLU A 556 -7.37 10.49 -12.97
CA GLU A 556 -8.39 10.98 -13.90
C GLU A 556 -7.95 10.46 -15.28
N PRO A 557 -8.55 9.37 -15.79
CA PRO A 557 -8.20 8.91 -17.11
C PRO A 557 -8.64 9.97 -18.11
N ALA A 558 -7.83 10.17 -19.16
CA ALA A 558 -8.18 11.06 -20.26
C ALA A 558 -9.58 10.68 -20.84
N PRO A 559 -10.37 11.64 -21.36
CA PRO A 559 -11.74 11.42 -21.84
C PRO A 559 -11.93 10.20 -22.77
N GLU A 560 -10.90 9.80 -23.52
CA GLU A 560 -10.90 8.64 -24.41
C GLU A 560 -11.02 7.27 -23.71
N GLU A 561 -10.68 7.16 -22.41
CA GLU A 561 -10.70 5.91 -21.66
C GLU A 561 -12.05 5.61 -20.98
N ALA A 562 -12.96 6.59 -20.92
CA ALA A 562 -14.30 6.40 -20.37
C ALA A 562 -15.13 5.40 -21.19
N ASP A 563 -14.93 5.37 -22.50
CA ASP A 563 -15.71 4.60 -23.48
C ASP A 563 -15.23 3.14 -23.65
N LEU A 564 -14.09 2.76 -23.06
CA LEU A 564 -13.57 1.39 -23.18
C LEU A 564 -14.36 0.40 -22.29
N PRO A 565 -14.75 -0.77 -22.84
CA PRO A 565 -15.33 -1.86 -22.07
C PRO A 565 -14.48 -2.23 -20.84
N ARG A 566 -15.15 -2.42 -19.71
CA ARG A 566 -14.53 -2.85 -18.45
C ARG A 566 -14.59 -4.36 -18.30
N VAL A 567 -13.45 -4.97 -17.99
CA VAL A 567 -13.32 -6.41 -17.77
C VAL A 567 -12.88 -6.66 -16.34
N HIS A 568 -13.66 -7.43 -15.59
CA HIS A 568 -13.30 -7.81 -14.23
C HIS A 568 -12.20 -8.87 -14.24
N MET A 569 -11.09 -8.54 -13.59
CA MET A 569 -9.91 -9.40 -13.53
C MET A 569 -9.29 -9.33 -12.12
N PRO A 570 -9.66 -10.23 -11.19
CA PRO A 570 -9.18 -10.21 -9.79
C PRO A 570 -7.72 -10.66 -9.62
N GLY A 571 -7.04 -11.06 -10.69
CA GLY A 571 -5.64 -11.51 -10.74
C GLY A 571 -5.08 -11.33 -12.15
N GLY A 572 -4.03 -12.08 -12.54
CA GLY A 572 -3.43 -11.96 -13.89
C GLY A 572 -4.36 -12.40 -15.03
N PRO A 573 -4.06 -12.05 -16.29
CA PRO A 573 -4.89 -12.42 -17.46
C PRO A 573 -5.15 -13.92 -17.60
N GLU A 574 -4.33 -14.76 -16.99
CA GLU A 574 -4.57 -16.20 -16.83
C GLU A 574 -5.94 -16.51 -16.22
N VAL A 575 -6.47 -15.72 -15.27
CA VAL A 575 -7.77 -15.97 -14.63
C VAL A 575 -8.96 -15.83 -15.58
N LEU A 576 -8.74 -15.27 -16.79
CA LEU A 576 -9.76 -15.14 -17.83
C LEU A 576 -9.58 -16.16 -18.96
N LEU A 577 -8.34 -16.57 -19.21
CA LEU A 577 -7.96 -17.38 -20.37
C LEU A 577 -7.72 -18.86 -20.03
N VAL A 578 -7.57 -19.21 -18.75
CA VAL A 578 -7.22 -20.54 -18.25
C VAL A 578 -8.43 -21.14 -17.52
N ASP A 579 -9.18 -22.04 -18.17
CA ASP A 579 -10.43 -22.68 -17.67
C ASP A 579 -10.46 -23.05 -16.18
N THR A 580 -9.38 -23.57 -15.60
CA THR A 580 -9.33 -23.98 -14.19
C THR A 580 -9.33 -22.83 -13.18
N LEU A 581 -9.06 -21.61 -13.65
CA LEU A 581 -8.99 -20.37 -12.85
C LEU A 581 -10.06 -19.37 -13.29
N VAL A 582 -11.03 -19.79 -14.13
CA VAL A 582 -11.95 -18.87 -14.81
C VAL A 582 -12.90 -18.21 -13.83
N HIS A 583 -12.83 -16.90 -13.80
CA HIS A 583 -13.91 -16.06 -13.31
C HIS A 583 -14.93 -15.88 -14.45
N GLU A 584 -16.02 -16.66 -14.46
CA GLU A 584 -16.97 -16.74 -15.59
C GLU A 584 -17.44 -15.38 -16.08
N ARG A 585 -17.78 -14.49 -15.13
CA ARG A 585 -18.20 -13.12 -15.43
C ARG A 585 -17.11 -12.30 -16.14
N GLY A 586 -15.86 -12.40 -15.70
CA GLY A 586 -14.76 -11.64 -16.31
C GLY A 586 -14.43 -12.15 -17.71
N ARG A 587 -14.53 -13.46 -17.93
CA ARG A 587 -14.34 -14.07 -19.25
C ARG A 587 -15.44 -13.66 -20.23
N GLU A 588 -16.68 -13.60 -19.78
CA GLU A 588 -17.80 -13.14 -20.59
C GLU A 588 -17.62 -11.67 -20.99
N GLU A 589 -17.25 -10.81 -20.04
CA GLU A 589 -16.94 -9.39 -20.28
C GLU A 589 -15.82 -9.22 -21.32
N LEU A 590 -14.73 -9.99 -21.20
CA LEU A 590 -13.61 -9.98 -22.17
C LEU A 590 -14.05 -10.41 -23.58
N LEU A 591 -14.80 -11.50 -23.70
CA LEU A 591 -15.23 -12.04 -25.00
C LEU A 591 -16.25 -11.13 -25.69
N ASN A 592 -17.12 -10.47 -24.91
CA ASN A 592 -18.06 -9.48 -25.44
C ASN A 592 -17.34 -8.23 -25.96
N ALA A 593 -16.36 -7.72 -25.21
CA ALA A 593 -15.52 -6.61 -25.67
C ALA A 593 -14.78 -6.97 -26.97
N LEU A 594 -14.18 -8.16 -27.03
CA LEU A 594 -13.51 -8.65 -28.22
C LEU A 594 -14.46 -8.82 -29.41
N ALA A 595 -15.69 -9.32 -29.20
CA ALA A 595 -16.70 -9.45 -30.25
C ALA A 595 -17.07 -8.09 -30.85
N GLN A 596 -17.23 -7.06 -30.02
CA GLN A 596 -17.50 -5.69 -30.48
C GLN A 596 -16.37 -5.16 -31.36
N THR A 597 -15.12 -5.29 -30.90
CA THR A 597 -13.94 -4.87 -31.66
C THR A 597 -13.79 -5.62 -32.98
N LEU A 598 -14.07 -6.92 -33.01
CA LEU A 598 -13.98 -7.72 -34.24
C LEU A 598 -15.05 -7.36 -35.28
N LYS A 599 -16.22 -6.84 -34.88
CA LYS A 599 -17.22 -6.32 -35.83
C LYS A 599 -16.70 -5.09 -36.58
N GLU A 600 -15.88 -4.27 -35.94
CA GLU A 600 -15.35 -3.05 -36.56
C GLU A 600 -14.19 -3.33 -37.52
N LYS A 601 -13.54 -4.50 -37.42
CA LYS A 601 -12.41 -4.88 -38.30
C LYS A 601 -12.86 -5.06 -39.75
N SER A 602 -12.46 -4.14 -40.63
CA SER A 602 -12.80 -4.14 -42.06
C SER A 602 -12.37 -5.40 -42.80
N TRP A 603 -11.30 -6.06 -42.36
CA TRP A 603 -10.77 -7.30 -42.94
C TRP A 603 -11.56 -8.57 -42.55
N LEU A 604 -12.42 -8.53 -41.53
CA LEU A 604 -13.19 -9.69 -41.07
C LEU A 604 -14.62 -9.63 -41.60
N ALA A 605 -14.87 -10.30 -42.74
CA ALA A 605 -16.18 -10.31 -43.40
C ALA A 605 -17.30 -10.94 -42.55
N LEU A 606 -16.97 -11.92 -41.70
CA LEU A 606 -17.96 -12.66 -40.90
C LEU A 606 -18.74 -11.76 -39.92
N LYS A 607 -18.11 -10.68 -39.41
CA LYS A 607 -18.68 -9.75 -38.41
C LYS A 607 -19.35 -10.48 -37.22
N PRO A 608 -18.56 -11.13 -36.35
CA PRO A 608 -19.08 -12.09 -35.37
C PRO A 608 -20.05 -11.45 -34.37
N GLN A 609 -21.15 -12.14 -34.07
CA GLN A 609 -22.05 -11.77 -32.97
C GLN A 609 -21.62 -12.40 -31.65
N LYS A 610 -21.03 -13.60 -31.72
CA LYS A 610 -20.56 -14.35 -30.56
C LYS A 610 -19.13 -14.83 -30.77
N VAL A 611 -18.34 -14.79 -29.71
CA VAL A 611 -16.96 -15.26 -29.66
C VAL A 611 -16.83 -16.24 -28.51
N ALA A 612 -16.31 -17.42 -28.78
CA ALA A 612 -16.01 -18.43 -27.75
C ALA A 612 -14.51 -18.73 -27.73
N LEU A 613 -13.91 -18.69 -26.53
CA LEU A 613 -12.51 -19.10 -26.34
C LEU A 613 -12.43 -20.63 -26.29
N LEU A 614 -11.85 -21.22 -27.34
CA LEU A 614 -11.65 -22.67 -27.42
C LEU A 614 -10.39 -23.10 -26.66
N ASP A 615 -9.33 -22.30 -26.74
CA ASP A 615 -8.02 -22.61 -26.17
C ASP A 615 -7.11 -21.36 -26.11
N ALA A 616 -6.12 -21.33 -25.24
CA ALA A 616 -5.18 -20.22 -25.08
C ALA A 616 -3.77 -20.69 -24.73
N LEU A 617 -2.80 -20.36 -25.58
CA LEU A 617 -1.39 -20.62 -25.35
C LEU A 617 -0.69 -19.35 -24.84
N ARG A 618 -0.01 -19.43 -23.70
CA ARG A 618 0.87 -18.35 -23.25
C ARG A 618 2.12 -18.30 -24.13
N PHE A 619 2.23 -17.25 -24.92
CA PHE A 619 3.30 -17.04 -25.90
C PHE A 619 4.49 -16.23 -25.33
N GLN A 620 4.21 -15.35 -24.36
CA GLN A 620 5.22 -14.58 -23.61
C GLN A 620 4.81 -14.44 -22.14
N LYS A 621 5.79 -14.42 -21.22
CA LYS A 621 5.52 -14.27 -19.79
C LYS A 621 5.25 -12.81 -19.40
N ASP A 622 6.09 -11.89 -19.85
CA ASP A 622 6.04 -10.48 -19.46
C ASP A 622 6.46 -9.57 -20.64
N PRO A 623 5.61 -8.61 -21.07
CA PRO A 623 4.18 -8.55 -20.74
C PRO A 623 3.44 -9.84 -21.18
N PRO A 624 2.38 -10.27 -20.46
CA PRO A 624 1.66 -11.50 -20.78
C PRO A 624 0.98 -11.44 -22.16
N LEU A 625 1.47 -12.27 -23.09
CA LEU A 625 0.92 -12.42 -24.44
C LEU A 625 0.37 -13.84 -24.61
N TYR A 626 -0.84 -13.94 -25.13
CA TYR A 626 -1.51 -15.21 -25.40
C TYR A 626 -1.87 -15.34 -26.87
N LEU A 627 -1.59 -16.49 -27.47
CA LEU A 627 -2.15 -16.89 -28.74
C LEU A 627 -3.44 -17.67 -28.47
N THR A 628 -4.59 -17.05 -28.74
CA THR A 628 -5.91 -17.60 -28.44
C THR A 628 -6.53 -18.25 -29.67
N LEU A 629 -7.14 -19.43 -29.50
CA LEU A 629 -8.01 -20.06 -30.48
C LEU A 629 -9.45 -19.68 -30.17
N LEU A 630 -10.09 -18.97 -31.08
CA LEU A 630 -11.45 -18.48 -30.92
C LEU A 630 -12.37 -19.12 -31.95
N GLN A 631 -13.61 -19.35 -31.55
CA GLN A 631 -14.71 -19.67 -32.44
C GLN A 631 -15.60 -18.43 -32.58
N LEU A 632 -15.68 -17.94 -33.80
CA LEU A 632 -16.46 -16.79 -34.21
C LEU A 632 -17.76 -17.28 -34.83
N GLU A 633 -18.90 -16.74 -34.38
CA GLU A 633 -20.21 -17.15 -34.84
C GLU A 633 -21.03 -15.94 -35.31
N ASN A 634 -21.55 -16.06 -36.54
CA ASN A 634 -22.62 -15.22 -37.07
C ASN A 634 -23.53 -16.10 -37.96
N HIS A 635 -23.77 -15.73 -39.23
CA HIS A 635 -24.48 -16.57 -40.22
C HIS A 635 -23.67 -17.82 -40.65
N ARG A 636 -22.38 -17.87 -40.31
CA ARG A 636 -21.47 -19.02 -40.43
C ARG A 636 -20.58 -19.08 -39.19
N THR A 637 -19.90 -20.21 -39.01
CA THR A 637 -18.92 -20.39 -37.93
C THR A 637 -17.52 -20.42 -38.51
N LEU A 638 -16.60 -19.65 -37.94
CA LEU A 638 -15.18 -19.61 -38.31
C LEU A 638 -14.34 -19.76 -37.04
N GLN A 639 -13.30 -20.59 -37.08
CA GLN A 639 -12.32 -20.63 -35.99
C GLN A 639 -11.08 -19.86 -36.42
N VAL A 640 -10.56 -19.01 -35.55
CA VAL A 640 -9.42 -18.13 -35.83
C VAL A 640 -8.41 -18.13 -34.68
N PHE A 641 -7.15 -17.88 -34.99
CA PHE A 641 -6.16 -17.53 -33.96
C PHE A 641 -6.06 -16.02 -33.84
N LEU A 642 -6.16 -15.49 -32.61
CA LEU A 642 -5.89 -14.08 -32.33
C LEU A 642 -4.85 -13.93 -31.21
N PRO A 643 -3.85 -13.06 -31.38
CA PRO A 643 -2.91 -12.69 -30.34
C PRO A 643 -3.51 -11.64 -29.41
N LEU A 644 -3.64 -11.97 -28.13
CA LEU A 644 -4.13 -11.07 -27.08
C LEU A 644 -3.00 -10.74 -26.11
N LEU A 645 -2.67 -9.47 -25.99
CA LEU A 645 -1.71 -8.96 -25.01
C LEU A 645 -2.46 -8.28 -23.87
N TRP A 646 -2.01 -8.51 -22.64
CA TRP A 646 -2.36 -7.66 -21.52
C TRP A 646 -1.13 -6.87 -21.06
N SER A 647 -1.30 -5.57 -20.82
CA SER A 647 -0.24 -4.68 -20.35
C SER A 647 -0.72 -3.86 -19.15
N PRO A 648 0.05 -3.77 -18.06
CA PRO A 648 -0.30 -2.91 -16.91
C PRO A 648 -0.23 -1.42 -17.27
N GLN A 649 0.60 -1.05 -18.25
CA GLN A 649 0.75 0.32 -18.76
C GLN A 649 0.10 0.42 -20.14
N ARG A 650 -0.50 1.58 -20.45
CA ARG A 650 -1.05 1.85 -21.79
C ARG A 650 0.09 1.88 -22.81
N ARG A 651 0.03 0.99 -23.80
CA ARG A 651 0.84 1.05 -25.02
C ARG A 651 0.18 1.98 -26.02
N GLU A 652 0.96 2.86 -26.64
CA GLU A 652 0.57 3.55 -27.87
C GLU A 652 0.54 2.54 -29.03
N GLY A 653 -0.49 2.61 -29.86
CA GLY A 653 -0.66 1.72 -31.02
C GLY A 653 -2.07 1.15 -31.16
N PRO A 654 -2.40 0.60 -32.34
CA PRO A 654 -3.71 0.04 -32.62
C PRO A 654 -3.95 -1.26 -31.83
N GLY A 655 -5.22 -1.61 -31.61
CA GLY A 655 -5.60 -2.89 -31.03
C GLY A 655 -6.09 -2.84 -29.59
N LEU A 656 -6.00 -1.68 -28.90
CA LEU A 656 -6.63 -1.47 -27.60
C LEU A 656 -8.13 -1.73 -27.68
N PHE A 657 -8.66 -2.60 -26.81
CA PHE A 657 -10.08 -2.94 -26.86
C PHE A 657 -10.80 -3.08 -25.50
N ALA A 658 -10.07 -3.20 -24.40
CA ALA A 658 -10.66 -3.26 -23.07
C ALA A 658 -9.69 -2.80 -21.99
N ARG A 659 -10.26 -2.31 -20.88
CA ARG A 659 -9.53 -2.01 -19.63
C ARG A 659 -9.92 -2.99 -18.53
N THR A 660 -8.98 -3.31 -17.65
CA THR A 660 -9.20 -4.28 -16.57
C THR A 660 -9.38 -3.60 -15.22
N HIS A 661 -10.23 -4.18 -14.36
CA HIS A 661 -10.39 -3.77 -12.97
C HIS A 661 -10.21 -4.94 -11.99
N GLY A 662 -9.61 -4.68 -10.83
CA GLY A 662 -9.05 -5.70 -9.92
C GLY A 662 -7.53 -5.75 -10.03
N GLN A 663 -7.01 -5.98 -11.24
CA GLN A 663 -5.63 -5.69 -11.64
C GLN A 663 -5.65 -4.64 -12.78
N PRO A 664 -5.26 -3.39 -12.52
CA PRO A 664 -5.30 -2.31 -13.51
C PRO A 664 -4.41 -2.60 -14.72
N GLY A 665 -4.92 -2.35 -15.92
CA GLY A 665 -4.23 -2.60 -17.18
C GLY A 665 -5.16 -2.60 -18.38
N HIS A 666 -4.60 -2.95 -19.55
CA HIS A 666 -5.23 -2.82 -20.85
C HIS A 666 -5.03 -4.08 -21.69
N PHE A 667 -6.08 -4.52 -22.38
CA PHE A 667 -6.04 -5.61 -23.35
C PHE A 667 -5.91 -5.08 -24.78
N TYR A 668 -5.04 -5.74 -25.55
CA TYR A 668 -4.75 -5.43 -26.94
C TYR A 668 -4.92 -6.66 -27.84
N GLU A 669 -5.56 -6.48 -28.98
CA GLU A 669 -5.68 -7.45 -30.08
C GLU A 669 -4.59 -7.13 -31.11
N LEU A 670 -3.58 -7.99 -31.21
CA LEU A 670 -2.32 -7.71 -31.92
C LEU A 670 -2.28 -8.21 -33.38
N SER A 671 -3.40 -8.61 -34.00
CA SER A 671 -3.38 -9.13 -35.38
C SER A 671 -2.89 -8.13 -36.42
N LEU A 672 -2.89 -6.83 -36.08
CA LEU A 672 -2.34 -5.76 -36.91
C LEU A 672 -1.04 -5.16 -36.34
N ASP A 673 -0.49 -5.72 -35.24
CA ASP A 673 0.75 -5.26 -34.61
C ASP A 673 1.96 -5.99 -35.25
N PRO A 674 2.90 -5.25 -35.87
CA PRO A 674 4.08 -5.86 -36.50
C PRO A 674 5.04 -6.55 -35.52
N GLY A 675 5.10 -6.06 -34.27
CA GLY A 675 5.95 -6.60 -33.21
C GLY A 675 5.55 -8.02 -32.81
N PHE A 676 4.25 -8.33 -32.85
CA PHE A 676 3.76 -9.70 -32.64
C PHE A 676 4.35 -10.68 -33.67
N TYR A 677 4.31 -10.34 -34.96
CA TYR A 677 4.80 -11.24 -36.02
C TYR A 677 6.32 -11.45 -35.95
N ARG A 678 7.08 -10.42 -35.57
CA ARG A 678 8.52 -10.54 -35.29
C ARG A 678 8.79 -11.54 -34.18
N LEU A 679 8.05 -11.45 -33.08
CA LEU A 679 8.16 -12.36 -31.94
C LEU A 679 7.75 -13.80 -32.30
N LEU A 680 6.67 -13.96 -33.09
CA LEU A 680 6.20 -15.25 -33.56
C LEU A 680 7.29 -15.98 -34.36
N LEU A 681 7.94 -15.29 -35.29
CA LEU A 681 9.02 -15.86 -36.09
C LEU A 681 10.23 -16.22 -35.24
N ALA A 682 10.69 -15.33 -34.36
CA ALA A 682 11.79 -15.62 -33.45
C ALA A 682 11.56 -16.91 -32.63
N ARG A 683 10.35 -17.10 -32.09
CA ARG A 683 10.00 -18.33 -31.35
C ARG A 683 9.97 -19.58 -32.22
N LEU A 684 9.54 -19.48 -33.47
CA LEU A 684 9.52 -20.60 -34.42
C LEU A 684 10.94 -21.03 -34.83
N LYS A 685 11.91 -20.10 -34.82
CA LYS A 685 13.35 -20.35 -35.03
C LYS A 685 13.95 -21.22 -33.94
N GLU A 686 13.71 -20.80 -32.70
CA GLU A 686 14.28 -21.44 -31.52
C GLU A 686 13.68 -22.83 -31.28
N GLY A 687 12.53 -23.10 -31.90
CA GLY A 687 11.68 -24.23 -31.56
C GLY A 687 11.02 -23.95 -30.22
N PHE A 688 9.70 -24.01 -30.17
CA PHE A 688 9.00 -23.84 -28.91
C PHE A 688 8.08 -25.01 -28.64
N GLU A 689 8.10 -25.45 -27.39
CA GLU A 689 7.17 -26.42 -26.85
C GLU A 689 6.41 -25.74 -25.72
N GLY A 690 5.08 -25.80 -25.79
CA GLY A 690 4.20 -25.16 -24.83
C GLY A 690 3.06 -26.09 -24.43
N ARG A 691 2.40 -25.77 -23.33
CA ARG A 691 1.16 -26.42 -22.89
C ARG A 691 0.12 -25.37 -22.62
N SER A 692 -1.08 -25.56 -23.17
CA SER A 692 -2.30 -25.00 -22.62
C SER A 692 -2.96 -26.06 -21.74
N LEU A 693 -4.15 -25.74 -21.23
CA LEU A 693 -4.96 -26.70 -20.49
C LEU A 693 -5.53 -27.84 -21.36
N ARG A 694 -5.62 -27.65 -22.68
CA ARG A 694 -6.36 -28.56 -23.59
C ARG A 694 -5.50 -29.19 -24.67
N ALA A 695 -4.28 -28.69 -24.92
CA ALA A 695 -3.41 -29.17 -25.99
C ALA A 695 -1.92 -29.09 -25.62
N TYR A 696 -1.12 -29.90 -26.31
CA TYR A 696 0.33 -29.77 -26.33
C TYR A 696 0.74 -29.08 -27.64
N TYR A 697 1.66 -28.13 -27.53
CA TYR A 697 2.03 -27.23 -28.61
C TYR A 697 3.45 -27.48 -28.99
N ARG A 698 3.70 -27.63 -30.28
CA ARG A 698 5.05 -27.77 -30.81
C ARG A 698 5.18 -26.94 -32.08
N GLY A 699 5.94 -25.86 -32.00
CA GLY A 699 6.38 -25.10 -33.15
C GLY A 699 7.82 -25.44 -33.47
N ARG A 700 8.11 -25.86 -34.69
CA ARG A 700 9.49 -25.99 -35.17
C ARG A 700 9.55 -25.63 -36.64
N HIS A 701 10.43 -24.70 -36.98
CA HIS A 701 10.87 -24.50 -38.35
C HIS A 701 12.21 -25.21 -38.54
N PRO A 702 12.34 -26.18 -39.47
CA PRO A 702 13.60 -26.91 -39.68
C PRO A 702 14.62 -26.16 -40.57
N GLY A 703 14.34 -24.92 -40.96
CA GLY A 703 15.20 -24.07 -41.80
C GLY A 703 15.60 -22.77 -41.09
N PRO A 704 16.52 -21.98 -41.66
CA PRO A 704 16.93 -20.71 -41.07
C PRO A 704 15.75 -19.73 -41.03
N VAL A 705 15.29 -19.41 -39.82
CA VAL A 705 14.36 -18.29 -39.64
C VAL A 705 15.18 -17.00 -39.63
N PRO A 706 14.89 -16.02 -40.51
CA PRO A 706 15.67 -14.80 -40.59
C PRO A 706 15.61 -14.04 -39.26
N GLU A 707 16.76 -13.71 -38.67
CA GLU A 707 16.80 -12.60 -37.71
C GLU A 707 16.54 -11.30 -38.45
N ALA A 708 16.00 -10.28 -37.77
CA ALA A 708 15.73 -8.98 -38.37
C ALA A 708 16.94 -8.39 -39.13
N VAL A 709 18.16 -8.82 -38.77
CA VAL A 709 19.44 -8.44 -39.38
C VAL A 709 19.88 -9.38 -40.54
N ASP A 710 19.41 -10.64 -40.59
CA ASP A 710 19.75 -11.59 -41.67
C ASP A 710 19.00 -11.31 -42.98
N LEU A 711 17.97 -10.46 -42.94
CA LEU A 711 17.34 -9.84 -44.11
C LEU A 711 18.30 -8.90 -44.87
N LEU A 712 19.48 -8.59 -44.31
CA LEU A 712 20.40 -7.55 -44.81
C LEU A 712 21.76 -8.09 -45.32
N ARG A 713 21.98 -9.41 -45.45
CA ARG A 713 23.21 -9.94 -46.07
C ARG A 713 23.00 -10.36 -47.54
N PRO A 714 23.67 -9.72 -48.52
CA PRO A 714 23.54 -10.01 -49.94
C PRO A 714 24.25 -11.31 -50.41
N GLY A 715 24.30 -12.36 -49.57
CA GLY A 715 25.10 -13.58 -49.78
C GLY A 715 24.34 -14.90 -49.87
N LEU A 716 23.04 -14.96 -49.55
CA LEU A 716 22.18 -16.10 -49.90
C LEU A 716 21.74 -15.97 -51.37
N ALA A 717 22.72 -16.04 -52.26
CA ALA A 717 22.53 -16.07 -53.69
C ALA A 717 22.03 -17.46 -54.11
N ALA A 718 20.96 -17.44 -54.91
CA ALA A 718 20.30 -18.58 -55.57
C ALA A 718 19.37 -19.44 -54.70
N GLY A 719 18.10 -19.01 -54.58
CA GLY A 719 16.98 -19.96 -54.63
C GLY A 719 16.04 -20.06 -53.44
N GLU A 720 16.39 -19.59 -52.24
CA GLU A 720 15.60 -19.92 -51.05
C GLU A 720 15.21 -18.66 -50.26
N GLY A 721 13.92 -18.34 -50.25
CA GLY A 721 13.33 -17.24 -49.49
C GLY A 721 12.11 -17.74 -48.71
N VAL A 722 12.13 -17.59 -47.39
CA VAL A 722 11.05 -18.00 -46.48
C VAL A 722 9.87 -17.03 -46.61
N TRP A 723 8.66 -17.56 -46.84
CA TRP A 723 7.41 -16.78 -46.82
C TRP A 723 6.50 -17.27 -45.69
N VAL A 724 5.77 -16.34 -45.06
CA VAL A 724 4.91 -16.65 -43.91
C VAL A 724 3.46 -16.63 -44.39
N GLN A 725 2.85 -17.81 -44.52
CA GLN A 725 1.41 -17.95 -44.69
C GLN A 725 0.77 -18.06 -43.30
N LEU A 726 -0.26 -17.25 -43.02
CA LEU A 726 -1.05 -17.35 -41.78
C LEU A 726 -2.45 -17.78 -42.18
N GLY A 727 -2.70 -19.09 -42.14
CA GLY A 727 -4.00 -19.71 -42.45
C GLY A 727 -4.27 -20.87 -41.50
N LEU A 728 -5.54 -21.08 -41.16
CA LEU A 728 -5.97 -22.09 -40.19
C LEU A 728 -6.46 -23.35 -40.92
N VAL A 729 -5.61 -24.36 -41.04
CA VAL A 729 -5.99 -25.61 -41.72
C VAL A 729 -6.69 -26.54 -40.70
N GLN A 730 -7.97 -26.85 -40.95
CA GLN A 730 -8.75 -27.77 -40.11
C GLN A 730 -8.64 -29.25 -40.54
N ASP A 731 -8.94 -30.15 -39.60
CA ASP A 731 -8.91 -31.62 -39.66
C ASP A 731 -8.81 -32.27 -41.05
N GLY A 732 -7.69 -32.99 -41.27
CA GLY A 732 -7.43 -33.74 -42.51
C GLY A 732 -7.03 -32.87 -43.72
N GLY A 733 -6.89 -31.55 -43.54
CA GLY A 733 -6.46 -30.63 -44.58
C GLY A 733 -5.08 -30.94 -45.14
N LEU A 734 -4.07 -31.26 -44.33
CA LEU A 734 -2.74 -31.63 -44.86
C LEU A 734 -2.80 -32.89 -45.74
N ASP A 735 -3.55 -33.93 -45.32
CA ASP A 735 -3.74 -35.18 -46.09
C ASP A 735 -4.62 -34.99 -47.35
N ARG A 736 -5.57 -34.04 -47.34
CA ARG A 736 -6.37 -33.66 -48.51
C ARG A 736 -5.58 -32.78 -49.47
N THR A 737 -4.82 -31.83 -48.96
CA THR A 737 -3.85 -31.00 -49.69
C THR A 737 -2.78 -31.88 -50.33
N GLU A 738 -2.25 -32.89 -49.62
CA GLU A 738 -1.34 -33.92 -50.16
C GLU A 738 -2.03 -34.91 -51.14
N ARG A 739 -3.36 -35.08 -51.12
CA ARG A 739 -4.11 -35.91 -52.08
C ARG A 739 -4.57 -35.17 -53.34
N VAL A 740 -4.85 -33.87 -53.23
CA VAL A 740 -5.39 -33.03 -54.31
C VAL A 740 -4.26 -32.40 -55.12
N LEU A 741 -3.21 -31.89 -54.47
CA LEU A 741 -2.09 -31.23 -55.14
C LEU A 741 -1.35 -32.10 -56.18
N PRO A 742 -1.09 -33.42 -55.95
CA PRO A 742 -0.43 -34.25 -56.95
C PRO A 742 -1.33 -34.69 -58.13
N ARG A 743 -2.64 -34.40 -58.08
CA ARG A 743 -3.61 -34.71 -59.15
C ARG A 743 -3.92 -33.51 -60.04
N LEU A 744 -3.45 -32.33 -59.66
CA LEU A 744 -3.38 -31.16 -60.51
C LEU A 744 -2.07 -31.25 -61.29
N ASP A 745 -2.12 -31.30 -62.62
CA ASP A 745 -0.95 -31.50 -63.49
C ASP A 745 -0.14 -30.19 -63.62
N LEU A 746 0.38 -29.71 -62.48
CA LEU A 746 1.09 -28.43 -62.33
C LEU A 746 2.48 -28.67 -61.72
N PRO A 747 3.59 -28.52 -62.48
CA PRO A 747 4.93 -28.93 -62.07
C PRO A 747 5.63 -28.02 -61.02
N TRP A 748 4.92 -27.14 -60.33
CA TRP A 748 5.48 -26.12 -59.43
C TRP A 748 4.88 -26.08 -58.01
N VAL A 749 4.19 -27.14 -57.59
CA VAL A 749 3.69 -27.26 -56.22
C VAL A 749 4.74 -27.90 -55.30
N LEU A 750 5.24 -27.17 -54.31
CA LEU A 750 6.17 -27.68 -53.28
C LEU A 750 5.44 -28.13 -52.00
N ARG A 751 6.03 -29.10 -51.28
CA ARG A 751 5.56 -29.58 -49.97
C ARG A 751 5.89 -28.54 -48.87
N PRO A 752 5.05 -28.38 -47.84
CA PRO A 752 5.36 -27.51 -46.69
C PRO A 752 6.60 -28.02 -45.94
N GLU A 753 7.59 -27.15 -45.71
CA GLU A 753 8.83 -27.50 -44.99
C GLU A 753 8.82 -27.11 -43.51
N GLY A 754 7.85 -26.34 -43.02
CA GLY A 754 7.73 -25.97 -41.60
C GLY A 754 6.30 -25.62 -41.18
N GLY A 755 5.99 -25.75 -39.89
CA GLY A 755 4.67 -25.45 -39.35
C GLY A 755 4.67 -25.31 -37.84
N LEU A 756 3.77 -24.46 -37.34
CA LEU A 756 3.34 -24.51 -35.96
C LEU A 756 2.24 -25.56 -35.85
N PHE A 757 2.54 -26.65 -35.15
CA PHE A 757 1.62 -27.76 -34.96
C PHE A 757 0.92 -27.61 -33.62
N TRP A 758 -0.40 -27.68 -33.66
CA TRP A 758 -1.29 -27.68 -32.53
C TRP A 758 -1.89 -29.08 -32.42
N GLU A 759 -1.45 -29.86 -31.44
CA GLU A 759 -1.84 -31.25 -31.29
C GLU A 759 -2.74 -31.41 -30.05
N ARG A 760 -4.00 -31.77 -30.29
CA ARG A 760 -5.03 -31.99 -29.27
C ARG A 760 -5.62 -33.39 -29.44
N GLY A 761 -5.11 -34.36 -28.67
CA GLY A 761 -5.56 -35.75 -28.79
C GLY A 761 -5.24 -36.31 -30.18
N ALA A 762 -6.27 -36.76 -30.92
CA ALA A 762 -6.13 -37.22 -32.31
C ALA A 762 -6.22 -36.10 -33.37
N SER A 763 -6.52 -34.86 -32.95
CA SER A 763 -6.69 -33.71 -33.85
C SER A 763 -5.39 -32.91 -33.95
N ARG A 764 -4.91 -32.70 -35.17
CA ARG A 764 -3.71 -31.89 -35.48
C ARG A 764 -4.14 -30.69 -36.32
N ARG A 765 -3.88 -29.49 -35.81
CA ARG A 765 -4.07 -28.23 -36.56
C ARG A 765 -2.71 -27.63 -36.87
N VAL A 766 -2.58 -26.99 -38.02
CA VAL A 766 -1.30 -26.45 -38.47
C VAL A 766 -1.48 -25.00 -38.84
N LEU A 767 -0.61 -24.15 -38.32
CA LEU A 767 -0.31 -22.85 -38.88
C LEU A 767 0.97 -23.04 -39.70
N ALA A 768 0.82 -23.20 -41.03
CA ALA A 768 1.90 -23.64 -41.92
C ALA A 768 2.76 -22.47 -42.41
N LEU A 769 4.09 -22.65 -42.47
CA LEU A 769 5.04 -21.71 -43.08
C LEU A 769 5.48 -22.31 -44.42
N THR A 770 5.27 -21.62 -45.54
CA THR A 770 5.58 -22.16 -46.88
C THR A 770 6.86 -21.54 -47.46
N GLY A 771 7.72 -22.37 -48.05
CA GLY A 771 8.98 -21.97 -48.71
C GLY A 771 8.79 -21.46 -50.15
N SER A 772 9.87 -20.92 -50.75
CA SER A 772 9.90 -20.15 -52.01
C SER A 772 9.49 -20.90 -53.29
N LEU A 773 8.87 -20.14 -54.22
CA LEU A 773 8.57 -20.54 -55.60
C LEU A 773 9.79 -20.35 -56.54
N PRO A 774 9.94 -21.20 -57.58
CA PRO A 774 10.84 -20.91 -58.69
C PRO A 774 10.27 -19.78 -59.58
N PRO A 775 11.10 -19.01 -60.30
CA PRO A 775 10.63 -17.86 -61.06
C PRO A 775 9.88 -18.29 -62.34
N GLY A 776 8.58 -17.97 -62.45
CA GLY A 776 7.84 -18.14 -63.70
C GLY A 776 6.31 -18.07 -63.61
N ARG A 777 5.76 -16.89 -63.96
CA ARG A 777 4.42 -16.55 -64.50
C ARG A 777 3.15 -16.45 -63.57
N PRO A 778 2.59 -15.22 -63.44
CA PRO A 778 1.28 -14.82 -62.84
C PRO A 778 -0.08 -15.48 -63.16
N GLN A 779 -0.22 -16.76 -63.53
CA GLN A 779 -1.46 -17.17 -64.20
C GLN A 779 -2.66 -17.51 -63.27
N ASP A 780 -2.43 -17.84 -62.00
CA ASP A 780 -3.47 -18.49 -61.17
C ASP A 780 -4.31 -17.54 -60.27
N LEU A 781 -3.76 -16.42 -59.79
CA LEU A 781 -4.56 -15.38 -59.06
C LEU A 781 -5.65 -14.79 -59.96
N PHE A 782 -5.26 -14.54 -61.21
CA PHE A 782 -6.16 -14.04 -62.23
C PHE A 782 -7.25 -15.05 -62.54
N ALA A 783 -6.91 -16.33 -62.64
CA ALA A 783 -7.89 -17.37 -62.89
C ALA A 783 -8.94 -17.45 -61.76
N ALA A 784 -8.55 -17.27 -60.50
CA ALA A 784 -9.49 -17.29 -59.38
C ALA A 784 -10.36 -16.02 -59.29
N LEU A 785 -9.78 -14.84 -59.51
CA LEU A 785 -10.55 -13.59 -59.66
C LEU A 785 -11.54 -13.70 -60.83
N GLU A 786 -11.09 -14.23 -61.97
CA GLU A 786 -11.90 -14.47 -63.16
C GLU A 786 -13.04 -15.45 -62.88
N VAL A 787 -12.78 -16.57 -62.18
CA VAL A 787 -13.83 -17.53 -61.77
C VAL A 787 -14.89 -16.87 -60.88
N ARG A 788 -14.50 -16.08 -59.87
CA ARG A 788 -15.45 -15.37 -59.00
C ARG A 788 -16.24 -14.32 -59.75
N LEU A 789 -15.62 -13.65 -60.71
CA LEU A 789 -16.29 -12.73 -61.61
C LEU A 789 -17.27 -13.45 -62.53
N LEU A 790 -16.92 -14.64 -63.05
CA LEU A 790 -17.83 -15.49 -63.84
C LEU A 790 -19.06 -15.95 -63.02
N GLU A 791 -18.90 -16.17 -61.71
CA GLU A 791 -20.02 -16.51 -60.81
C GLU A 791 -20.89 -15.29 -60.44
N SER A 792 -20.29 -14.09 -60.38
CA SER A 792 -20.93 -12.89 -59.84
C SER A 792 -21.54 -11.99 -60.92
N LEU A 793 -20.89 -11.81 -62.06
CA LEU A 793 -21.34 -10.93 -63.16
C LEU A 793 -22.72 -11.31 -63.74
N PRO A 794 -23.11 -12.61 -63.85
CA PRO A 794 -24.46 -12.97 -64.29
C PRO A 794 -25.58 -12.40 -63.41
N ARG A 795 -25.29 -12.05 -62.14
CA ARG A 795 -26.27 -11.42 -61.21
C ARG A 795 -26.67 -10.01 -61.63
N LEU A 796 -25.92 -9.38 -62.56
CA LEU A 796 -26.22 -8.05 -63.10
C LEU A 796 -27.20 -8.09 -64.28
N ARG A 797 -27.58 -9.27 -64.77
CA ARG A 797 -28.53 -9.41 -65.90
C ARG A 797 -29.86 -8.72 -65.63
N GLY A 798 -30.41 -8.09 -66.67
CA GLY A 798 -31.71 -7.40 -66.61
C GLY A 798 -31.70 -6.05 -65.88
N HIS A 799 -30.54 -5.57 -65.43
CA HIS A 799 -30.38 -4.25 -64.82
C HIS A 799 -29.69 -3.28 -65.80
N ALA A 800 -29.84 -1.97 -65.58
CA ALA A 800 -29.11 -0.94 -66.32
C ALA A 800 -27.87 -0.49 -65.53
N PRO A 801 -26.75 -0.14 -66.19
CA PRO A 801 -25.60 0.50 -65.55
C PRO A 801 -26.01 1.73 -64.73
N GLY A 802 -25.40 1.92 -63.55
CA GLY A 802 -25.72 3.00 -62.62
C GLY A 802 -26.90 2.74 -61.66
N THR A 803 -27.39 1.51 -61.56
CA THR A 803 -28.45 1.13 -60.59
C THR A 803 -27.89 1.19 -59.14
N PRO A 804 -28.42 2.03 -58.24
CA PRO A 804 -27.88 2.19 -56.89
C PRO A 804 -27.88 0.89 -56.08
N GLY A 805 -26.76 0.56 -55.43
CA GLY A 805 -26.64 -0.60 -54.52
C GLY A 805 -26.52 -1.97 -55.21
N LEU A 806 -26.56 -2.02 -56.55
CA LEU A 806 -26.48 -3.27 -57.31
C LEU A 806 -25.09 -3.93 -57.21
N LEU A 807 -24.01 -3.16 -57.43
CA LEU A 807 -22.64 -3.67 -57.43
C LEU A 807 -22.19 -4.23 -56.06
N PRO A 808 -22.41 -3.55 -54.92
CA PRO A 808 -22.10 -4.11 -53.60
C PRO A 808 -22.79 -5.45 -53.31
N GLY A 809 -24.04 -5.62 -53.78
CA GLY A 809 -24.78 -6.87 -53.60
C GLY A 809 -24.31 -7.98 -54.54
N ALA A 810 -24.04 -7.66 -55.80
CA ALA A 810 -23.63 -8.63 -56.81
C ALA A 810 -22.19 -9.11 -56.63
N LEU A 811 -21.27 -8.21 -56.26
CA LEU A 811 -19.82 -8.43 -56.24
C LEU A 811 -19.25 -8.57 -54.83
N HIS A 812 -20.07 -8.72 -53.79
CA HIS A 812 -19.64 -8.71 -52.39
C HIS A 812 -18.39 -9.58 -52.10
N GLU A 813 -18.34 -10.79 -52.65
CA GLU A 813 -17.21 -11.72 -52.44
C GLU A 813 -15.94 -11.26 -53.18
N THR A 814 -16.07 -10.81 -54.42
CA THR A 814 -14.97 -10.24 -55.20
C THR A 814 -14.46 -8.94 -54.58
N GLU A 815 -15.35 -8.08 -54.09
CA GLU A 815 -15.03 -6.85 -53.39
C GLU A 815 -14.28 -7.13 -52.09
N ALA A 816 -14.72 -8.09 -51.28
CA ALA A 816 -14.05 -8.48 -50.05
C ALA A 816 -12.61 -8.94 -50.33
N LEU A 817 -12.42 -9.74 -51.38
CA LEU A 817 -11.11 -10.21 -51.81
C LEU A 817 -10.22 -9.04 -52.24
N VAL A 818 -10.76 -8.12 -53.04
CA VAL A 818 -10.01 -6.94 -53.50
C VAL A 818 -9.68 -5.97 -52.35
N ARG A 819 -10.57 -5.77 -51.38
CA ARG A 819 -10.29 -4.97 -50.17
C ARG A 819 -9.21 -5.61 -49.30
N LEU A 820 -9.23 -6.93 -49.15
CA LEU A 820 -8.20 -7.66 -48.42
C LEU A 820 -6.83 -7.45 -49.06
N LEU A 821 -6.74 -7.51 -50.39
CA LEU A 821 -5.51 -7.22 -51.12
C LEU A 821 -4.99 -5.80 -50.80
N GLY A 822 -5.87 -4.80 -50.77
CA GLY A 822 -5.53 -3.43 -50.42
C GLY A 822 -4.94 -3.29 -49.01
N VAL A 823 -5.61 -3.82 -47.99
CA VAL A 823 -5.13 -3.78 -46.59
C VAL A 823 -3.79 -4.48 -46.43
N ARG A 824 -3.63 -5.66 -47.05
CA ARG A 824 -2.41 -6.47 -46.89
C ARG A 824 -1.21 -5.83 -47.58
N LEU A 825 -1.42 -5.25 -48.76
CA LEU A 825 -0.38 -4.50 -49.46
C LEU A 825 0.05 -3.26 -48.66
N ALA A 826 -0.89 -2.54 -48.05
CA ALA A 826 -0.58 -1.40 -47.17
C ALA A 826 0.24 -1.81 -45.95
N LEU A 827 -0.17 -2.86 -45.23
CA LEU A 827 0.57 -3.34 -44.07
C LEU A 827 1.98 -3.81 -44.44
N LEU A 828 2.14 -4.40 -45.63
CA LEU A 828 3.44 -4.79 -46.16
C LEU A 828 4.30 -3.55 -46.44
N HIS A 829 3.80 -2.57 -47.18
CA HIS A 829 4.53 -1.32 -47.46
C HIS A 829 4.98 -0.60 -46.19
N ARG A 830 4.09 -0.49 -45.19
CA ARG A 830 4.41 0.13 -43.89
C ARG A 830 5.51 -0.62 -43.14
N ALA A 831 5.35 -1.94 -43.01
CA ALA A 831 6.29 -2.77 -42.26
C ALA A 831 7.69 -2.71 -42.88
N LEU A 832 7.77 -2.50 -44.20
CA LEU A 832 9.03 -2.33 -44.92
C LEU A 832 9.62 -0.93 -44.72
N GLY A 833 8.81 0.13 -44.79
CA GLY A 833 9.25 1.50 -44.51
C GLY A 833 9.79 1.70 -43.08
N GLU A 834 9.17 1.06 -42.08
CA GLU A 834 9.62 1.08 -40.69
C GLU A 834 10.92 0.28 -40.45
N VAL A 835 11.21 -0.70 -41.31
CA VAL A 835 12.45 -1.50 -41.25
C VAL A 835 13.62 -0.80 -41.96
N GLU A 836 13.34 0.00 -42.98
CA GLU A 836 14.36 0.60 -43.87
C GLU A 836 14.78 2.04 -43.47
N GLY A 837 13.95 2.79 -42.73
CA GLY A 837 14.25 4.16 -42.29
C GLY A 837 14.08 5.21 -43.40
N VAL A 838 13.65 6.43 -43.04
CA VAL A 838 13.20 7.48 -43.99
C VAL A 838 14.34 8.10 -44.82
N GLU A 839 15.61 7.89 -44.45
CA GLU A 839 16.76 8.47 -45.15
C GLU A 839 17.70 7.40 -45.73
N GLY A 840 17.28 6.78 -46.83
CA GLY A 840 18.13 5.80 -47.52
C GLY A 840 17.38 5.01 -48.58
N GLY A 841 16.89 5.69 -49.61
CA GLY A 841 16.08 5.07 -50.64
C GLY A 841 16.73 3.84 -51.29
N HIS A 842 15.89 2.84 -51.60
CA HIS A 842 15.89 1.90 -52.75
C HIS A 842 15.89 0.36 -52.44
N PRO A 843 15.18 -0.49 -53.24
CA PRO A 843 13.73 -0.76 -53.32
C PRO A 843 13.36 -2.27 -53.16
N LEU A 844 12.12 -2.59 -52.76
CA LEU A 844 11.49 -3.87 -53.09
C LEU A 844 10.87 -3.78 -54.47
N LEU A 845 11.50 -4.44 -55.46
CA LEU A 845 10.83 -5.24 -56.49
C LEU A 845 11.84 -5.71 -57.55
N GLY A 846 12.45 -6.85 -57.24
CA GLY A 846 13.00 -7.79 -58.23
C GLY A 846 12.35 -9.17 -58.15
N ARG A 847 11.34 -9.37 -57.28
CA ARG A 847 10.66 -10.65 -57.08
C ARG A 847 9.22 -10.41 -56.61
N GLY A 848 8.25 -10.75 -57.45
CA GLY A 848 6.93 -11.27 -57.04
C GLY A 848 6.10 -10.46 -56.04
N LEU A 849 5.23 -9.55 -56.49
CA LEU A 849 4.10 -8.99 -55.73
C LEU A 849 3.22 -10.13 -55.17
N GLY A 850 3.24 -10.35 -53.86
CA GLY A 850 2.45 -11.35 -53.15
C GLY A 850 1.02 -10.89 -52.84
N ALA A 851 0.02 -11.39 -53.55
CA ALA A 851 -1.40 -11.19 -53.30
C ALA A 851 -1.98 -12.40 -52.54
N PHE A 852 -2.71 -12.17 -51.45
CA PHE A 852 -3.41 -13.24 -50.74
C PHE A 852 -4.78 -13.53 -51.38
N LEU A 853 -5.05 -14.77 -51.75
CA LEU A 853 -6.27 -15.23 -52.40
C LEU A 853 -7.00 -16.22 -51.48
N GLU A 854 -8.25 -15.93 -51.11
CA GLU A 854 -9.10 -16.87 -50.38
C GLU A 854 -9.89 -17.75 -51.36
N LEU A 855 -9.67 -19.07 -51.30
CA LEU A 855 -10.40 -20.09 -52.06
C LEU A 855 -10.95 -21.13 -51.09
N GLU A 856 -12.27 -21.30 -51.08
CA GLU A 856 -12.97 -22.31 -50.28
C GLU A 856 -12.64 -22.30 -48.76
N GLY A 857 -12.35 -21.11 -48.21
CA GLY A 857 -12.03 -20.93 -46.79
C GLY A 857 -10.55 -21.08 -46.45
N GLU A 858 -9.67 -21.24 -47.44
CA GLU A 858 -8.22 -21.30 -47.30
C GLU A 858 -7.56 -20.10 -48.01
N VAL A 859 -6.53 -19.50 -47.40
CA VAL A 859 -5.86 -18.29 -47.91
C VAL A 859 -4.50 -18.65 -48.53
N TYR A 860 -4.31 -18.39 -49.82
CA TYR A 860 -3.11 -18.69 -50.62
C TYR A 860 -2.32 -17.40 -50.93
N LEU A 861 -1.00 -17.45 -51.03
CA LEU A 861 -0.16 -16.31 -51.45
C LEU A 861 0.25 -16.45 -52.92
N VAL A 862 0.07 -15.41 -53.74
CA VAL A 862 0.38 -15.41 -55.17
C VAL A 862 1.37 -14.30 -55.54
N ALA A 863 2.53 -14.65 -56.11
CA ALA A 863 3.61 -13.72 -56.43
C ALA A 863 3.64 -13.29 -57.92
N LEU A 864 3.70 -11.99 -58.25
CA LEU A 864 3.73 -11.45 -59.63
C LEU A 864 5.02 -10.65 -59.94
N GLY A 865 5.80 -10.96 -60.99
CA GLY A 865 7.04 -10.19 -61.26
C GLY A 865 7.51 -10.11 -62.72
N ALA A 866 8.13 -8.95 -63.04
CA ALA A 866 9.04 -8.69 -64.17
C ALA A 866 10.18 -7.72 -63.74
N GLU A 867 11.30 -7.71 -64.46
CA GLU A 867 12.66 -7.32 -64.02
C GLU A 867 12.96 -5.82 -63.74
N LYS A 868 11.99 -4.92 -63.55
CA LYS A 868 12.26 -3.49 -63.30
C LYS A 868 11.43 -2.83 -62.19
N ARG A 869 12.11 -1.86 -61.56
CA ARG A 869 11.79 -1.07 -60.36
C ARG A 869 10.45 -0.34 -60.43
N GLY A 870 9.62 -0.47 -59.38
CA GLY A 870 8.30 0.17 -59.20
C GLY A 870 8.27 1.21 -58.05
N THR A 871 7.42 2.24 -58.08
CA THR A 871 6.96 3.06 -56.93
C THR A 871 5.70 2.46 -56.28
N VAL A 872 5.29 2.94 -55.08
CA VAL A 872 4.04 2.50 -54.41
C VAL A 872 2.83 2.65 -55.34
N GLU A 873 2.77 3.74 -56.09
CA GLU A 873 1.73 4.01 -57.08
C GLU A 873 1.79 3.05 -58.27
N GLU A 874 2.99 2.68 -58.73
CA GLU A 874 3.19 1.69 -59.79
C GLU A 874 2.77 0.29 -59.34
N ASP A 875 2.98 -0.06 -58.07
CA ASP A 875 2.61 -1.35 -57.48
C ASP A 875 1.10 -1.49 -57.31
N LEU A 876 0.47 -0.43 -56.80
CA LEU A 876 -0.98 -0.33 -56.74
C LEU A 876 -1.59 -0.39 -58.15
N ALA A 877 -0.99 0.30 -59.13
CA ALA A 877 -1.48 0.33 -60.50
C ALA A 877 -1.36 -1.04 -61.20
N ARG A 878 -0.27 -1.78 -60.95
CA ARG A 878 -0.10 -3.14 -61.49
C ARG A 878 -1.17 -4.09 -60.98
N LEU A 879 -1.41 -4.12 -59.67
CA LEU A 879 -2.43 -5.01 -59.10
C LEU A 879 -3.85 -4.60 -59.53
N ALA A 880 -4.14 -3.30 -59.62
CA ALA A 880 -5.43 -2.83 -60.10
C ALA A 880 -5.65 -3.11 -61.60
N TYR A 881 -4.61 -2.97 -62.43
CA TYR A 881 -4.65 -3.39 -63.84
C TYR A 881 -4.97 -4.88 -63.96
N ASP A 882 -4.40 -5.69 -63.07
CA ASP A 882 -4.59 -7.13 -63.07
C ASP A 882 -6.02 -7.54 -62.66
N VAL A 883 -6.59 -6.87 -61.65
CA VAL A 883 -8.01 -7.00 -61.28
C VAL A 883 -8.92 -6.59 -62.44
N GLU A 884 -8.65 -5.47 -63.11
CA GLU A 884 -9.44 -5.01 -64.25
C GLU A 884 -9.33 -5.97 -65.44
N ARG A 885 -8.16 -6.55 -65.66
CA ARG A 885 -7.96 -7.55 -66.70
C ARG A 885 -8.76 -8.82 -66.42
N ALA A 886 -8.87 -9.27 -65.17
CA ALA A 886 -9.74 -10.39 -64.81
C ALA A 886 -11.21 -10.10 -65.10
N VAL A 887 -11.68 -8.86 -64.88
CA VAL A 887 -13.03 -8.41 -65.26
C VAL A 887 -13.25 -8.53 -66.77
N HIS A 888 -12.31 -8.04 -67.57
CA HIS A 888 -12.43 -8.10 -69.03
C HIS A 888 -12.39 -9.54 -69.57
N LEU A 889 -11.56 -10.42 -68.99
CA LEU A 889 -11.50 -11.83 -69.38
C LEU A 889 -12.79 -12.58 -69.02
N ALA A 890 -13.32 -12.35 -67.82
CA ALA A 890 -14.61 -12.93 -67.43
C ALA A 890 -15.75 -12.46 -68.37
N LEU A 891 -15.75 -11.18 -68.78
CA LEU A 891 -16.73 -10.64 -69.72
C LEU A 891 -16.58 -11.17 -71.16
N GLU A 892 -15.36 -11.52 -71.60
CA GLU A 892 -15.11 -12.18 -72.88
C GLU A 892 -15.75 -13.59 -72.93
N ALA A 893 -15.85 -14.27 -71.79
CA ALA A 893 -16.50 -15.57 -71.65
C ALA A 893 -18.01 -15.49 -71.37
N LEU A 894 -18.57 -14.29 -71.23
CA LEU A 894 -19.99 -14.04 -70.95
C LEU A 894 -20.70 -13.30 -72.11
N GLU A 895 -22.02 -13.12 -71.99
CA GLU A 895 -22.87 -12.52 -73.03
C GLU A 895 -22.54 -11.03 -73.31
N ALA A 896 -22.79 -10.59 -74.55
CA ALA A 896 -22.49 -9.24 -75.04
C ALA A 896 -23.13 -8.11 -74.22
N GLU A 897 -24.31 -8.33 -73.60
CA GLU A 897 -25.05 -7.32 -72.84
C GLU A 897 -24.32 -6.91 -71.54
N LEU A 898 -23.56 -7.81 -70.92
CA LEU A 898 -22.83 -7.53 -69.68
C LEU A 898 -21.62 -6.61 -69.90
N TRP A 899 -21.17 -6.44 -71.15
CA TRP A 899 -20.10 -5.50 -71.47
C TRP A 899 -20.45 -4.04 -71.16
N ALA A 900 -21.74 -3.69 -71.07
CA ALA A 900 -22.18 -2.36 -70.66
C ALA A 900 -21.76 -2.01 -69.21
N PHE A 901 -21.45 -3.01 -68.37
CA PHE A 901 -21.02 -2.84 -66.98
C PHE A 901 -19.49 -2.86 -66.81
N ALA A 902 -18.72 -3.10 -67.87
CA ALA A 902 -17.27 -3.34 -67.78
C ALA A 902 -16.52 -2.23 -67.02
N GLU A 903 -16.80 -0.97 -67.37
CA GLU A 903 -16.16 0.18 -66.74
C GLU A 903 -16.64 0.41 -65.30
N GLU A 904 -17.94 0.26 -65.04
CA GLU A 904 -18.55 0.46 -63.72
C GLU A 904 -18.02 -0.57 -62.70
N VAL A 905 -17.88 -1.83 -63.11
CA VAL A 905 -17.34 -2.92 -62.29
C VAL A 905 -15.85 -2.70 -62.00
N ALA A 906 -15.07 -2.31 -63.01
CA ALA A 906 -13.64 -2.04 -62.84
C ALA A 906 -13.41 -0.86 -61.87
N ASP A 907 -14.13 0.25 -62.05
CA ASP A 907 -14.01 1.43 -61.18
C ASP A 907 -14.47 1.11 -59.74
N TYR A 908 -15.51 0.29 -59.58
CA TYR A 908 -15.98 -0.16 -58.27
C TYR A 908 -14.91 -0.94 -57.49
N LEU A 909 -14.28 -1.93 -58.13
CA LEU A 909 -13.24 -2.76 -57.50
C LEU A 909 -11.95 -1.97 -57.25
N HIS A 910 -11.57 -1.06 -58.16
CA HIS A 910 -10.44 -0.15 -57.94
C HIS A 910 -10.65 0.76 -56.72
N ALA A 911 -11.85 1.34 -56.59
CA ALA A 911 -12.18 2.17 -55.44
C ALA A 911 -12.13 1.37 -54.12
N ALA A 912 -12.68 0.15 -54.12
CA ALA A 912 -12.65 -0.73 -52.95
C ALA A 912 -11.21 -1.09 -52.54
N PHE A 913 -10.35 -1.41 -53.51
CA PHE A 913 -8.93 -1.69 -53.31
C PHE A 913 -8.19 -0.50 -52.67
N LEU A 914 -8.25 0.66 -53.30
CA LEU A 914 -7.53 1.86 -52.87
C LEU A 914 -8.04 2.39 -51.53
N GLN A 915 -9.36 2.35 -51.30
CA GLN A 915 -9.94 2.73 -50.01
C GLN A 915 -9.43 1.81 -48.89
N ALA A 916 -9.35 0.51 -49.15
CA ALA A 916 -8.89 -0.46 -48.17
C ALA A 916 -7.39 -0.28 -47.85
N TYR A 917 -6.58 0.02 -48.87
CA TYR A 917 -5.17 0.40 -48.69
C TYR A 917 -5.01 1.66 -47.82
N ARG A 918 -5.67 2.77 -48.19
CA ARG A 918 -5.63 4.05 -47.44
C ARG A 918 -6.10 3.90 -45.99
N SER A 919 -7.09 3.05 -45.76
CA SER A 919 -7.61 2.82 -44.40
C SER A 919 -6.59 2.11 -43.49
N ALA A 920 -5.65 1.36 -44.07
CA ALA A 920 -4.60 0.68 -43.33
C ALA A 920 -3.33 1.56 -43.16
N LEU A 921 -3.17 2.58 -43.99
CA LEU A 921 -2.06 3.54 -44.00
C LEU A 921 -2.57 4.99 -44.18
N PRO A 922 -3.06 5.65 -43.11
CA PRO A 922 -3.73 6.95 -43.23
C PRO A 922 -2.81 8.15 -43.52
N GLU A 923 -1.51 8.03 -43.23
CA GLU A 923 -0.55 9.14 -43.29
C GLU A 923 0.13 9.32 -44.65
N GLU A 924 -0.05 8.39 -45.60
CA GLU A 924 0.56 8.45 -46.94
C GLU A 924 -0.48 8.87 -48.00
N ALA A 925 -0.36 10.09 -48.51
CA ALA A 925 -1.28 10.63 -49.50
C ALA A 925 -0.96 10.08 -50.91
N LEU A 926 -1.81 9.19 -51.44
CA LEU A 926 -1.80 8.81 -52.85
C LEU A 926 -2.35 9.96 -53.72
N GLU A 927 -1.52 10.58 -54.55
CA GLU A 927 -1.95 11.64 -55.48
C GLU A 927 -2.79 11.07 -56.64
N GLU A 928 -4.02 11.59 -56.80
CA GLU A 928 -4.98 11.13 -57.82
C GLU A 928 -4.49 11.35 -59.27
N ALA A 929 -3.65 12.37 -59.48
CA ALA A 929 -3.02 12.66 -60.77
C ALA A 929 -1.93 11.63 -61.15
N GLY A 930 -1.25 11.03 -60.17
CA GLY A 930 -0.26 9.97 -60.40
C GLY A 930 -0.90 8.63 -60.80
N TRP A 931 -2.05 8.30 -60.21
CA TRP A 931 -2.77 7.05 -60.45
C TRP A 931 -3.13 6.81 -61.93
N THR A 932 -3.75 7.80 -62.57
CA THR A 932 -4.19 7.68 -63.98
C THR A 932 -3.00 7.50 -64.92
N ARG A 933 -1.88 8.18 -64.64
CA ARG A 933 -0.65 8.06 -65.41
C ARG A 933 -0.04 6.66 -65.28
N HIS A 934 0.11 6.14 -64.06
CA HIS A 934 0.68 4.80 -63.84
C HIS A 934 -0.20 3.68 -64.40
N MET A 935 -1.53 3.79 -64.29
CA MET A 935 -2.46 2.85 -64.94
C MET A 935 -2.31 2.85 -66.47
N ALA A 936 -2.14 4.02 -67.10
CA ALA A 936 -1.90 4.13 -68.54
C ALA A 936 -0.53 3.54 -68.95
N GLU A 937 0.52 3.75 -68.14
CA GLU A 937 1.85 3.20 -68.35
C GLU A 937 1.86 1.66 -68.24
N VAL A 938 1.25 1.09 -67.21
CA VAL A 938 1.10 -0.37 -67.03
C VAL A 938 0.27 -0.98 -68.17
N ALA A 939 -0.83 -0.33 -68.57
CA ALA A 939 -1.65 -0.80 -69.69
C ALA A 939 -0.91 -0.80 -71.02
N ALA A 940 -0.04 0.19 -71.26
CA ALA A 940 0.84 0.23 -72.43
C ALA A 940 1.92 -0.87 -72.39
N GLU A 941 2.53 -1.10 -71.24
CA GLU A 941 3.54 -2.16 -71.05
C GLU A 941 2.97 -3.55 -71.38
N HIS A 942 1.76 -3.84 -70.92
CA HIS A 942 1.12 -5.13 -71.15
C HIS A 942 0.56 -5.32 -72.57
N LEU A 943 0.28 -4.24 -73.31
CA LEU A 943 -0.13 -4.32 -74.72
C LEU A 943 0.98 -4.86 -75.62
N HIS A 944 2.25 -4.51 -75.35
CA HIS A 944 3.41 -4.93 -76.16
C HIS A 944 3.82 -6.41 -75.97
N ARG A 945 3.23 -7.12 -75.00
CA ARG A 945 3.60 -8.50 -74.67
C ARG A 945 2.83 -9.57 -75.47
N GLU A 946 1.64 -9.27 -76.01
CA GLU A 946 0.80 -10.13 -76.89
C GLU A 946 -0.53 -9.42 -77.25
N GLU A 947 -1.03 -9.51 -78.49
CA GLU A 947 -2.32 -8.93 -78.91
C GLU A 947 -3.52 -9.75 -78.39
N ARG A 948 -4.22 -9.25 -77.36
CA ARG A 948 -5.53 -9.77 -76.90
C ARG A 948 -6.59 -8.66 -76.79
N PRO A 949 -7.87 -8.91 -77.13
CA PRO A 949 -8.93 -7.88 -77.13
C PRO A 949 -9.11 -7.17 -75.78
N ALA A 950 -9.11 -7.90 -74.65
CA ALA A 950 -9.16 -7.33 -73.31
C ALA A 950 -8.06 -6.28 -73.03
N ARG A 951 -6.81 -6.57 -73.41
CA ARG A 951 -5.68 -5.65 -73.17
C ARG A 951 -5.80 -4.38 -74.01
N LYS A 952 -6.29 -4.51 -75.25
CA LYS A 952 -6.53 -3.37 -76.15
C LYS A 952 -7.59 -2.43 -75.56
N ARG A 953 -8.70 -2.97 -75.04
CA ARG A 953 -9.78 -2.19 -74.42
C ARG A 953 -9.31 -1.44 -73.18
N ILE A 954 -8.56 -2.11 -72.28
CA ILE A 954 -8.01 -1.48 -71.07
C ILE A 954 -7.01 -0.37 -71.44
N HIS A 955 -6.15 -0.60 -72.44
CA HIS A 955 -5.22 0.41 -72.93
C HIS A 955 -5.95 1.63 -73.54
N GLU A 956 -6.93 1.42 -74.42
CA GLU A 956 -7.73 2.51 -75.02
C GLU A 956 -8.48 3.32 -73.94
N ARG A 957 -9.04 2.65 -72.94
CA ARG A 957 -9.72 3.27 -71.79
C ARG A 957 -8.80 4.19 -71.00
N TRP A 958 -7.63 3.70 -70.59
CA TRP A 958 -6.70 4.48 -69.77
C TRP A 958 -5.95 5.54 -70.57
N GLN A 959 -5.71 5.35 -71.87
CA GLN A 959 -5.23 6.41 -72.77
C GLN A 959 -6.26 7.54 -72.91
N ALA A 960 -7.55 7.22 -73.05
CA ALA A 960 -8.61 8.22 -73.12
C ALA A 960 -8.81 8.97 -71.79
N LYS A 961 -8.65 8.29 -70.65
CA LYS A 961 -8.65 8.93 -69.32
C LYS A 961 -7.40 9.82 -69.13
N ALA A 962 -6.21 9.36 -69.51
CA ALA A 962 -4.97 10.14 -69.41
C ALA A 962 -4.92 11.36 -70.35
N GLY A 963 -5.58 11.32 -71.50
CA GLY A 963 -5.70 12.49 -72.40
C GLY A 963 -6.78 13.51 -72.00
N LYS A 964 -7.60 13.21 -70.99
CA LYS A 964 -8.66 14.09 -70.43
C LYS A 964 -8.29 14.68 -69.06
N ALA A 965 -7.26 14.16 -68.39
CA ALA A 965 -6.86 14.48 -67.02
C ALA A 965 -5.89 15.68 -66.94
#